data_AF-A0A812RQI8-F1
#
_entry.id   AF-A0A812RQI8-F1
#
_cell.length_a   1.000
_cell.length_b   1.000
_cell.length_c   1.000
_cell.angle_alpha   90.00
_cell.angle_beta   90.00
_cell.angle_gamma   90.00
#
_symmetry.space_group_name_H-M   'P 1'
#
loop_
_entity.id
_entity.type
_entity.pdbx_description
1 polymer ?
#
loop_
_entity_poly.entity_id
_entity_poly.type
_entity_poly.pdbx_seq_one_letter_code
_entity_poly.pdbx_strand_id
1 'polypeptide(L)'
;MSRSPCLLQCLAAAALLTAGFLLCGSDCNARNLPFAGKFGTNPGRFRVRRADARARSKDVPLLDEESNDLFLMLRGITTVSFCTGTPPIDWLRLRVVAVVAANPWLAGSLARTSAEDRVLLHYAEDAGEEAASRSFQSIGPDMLDIQPDMPYDVLSQKLSGSCAEVRSGAECLRDSSEPLLKVTVCNGSRDQFALIVSLSHTIADGYTYYRIFSMLTRKLTPVSLRPERKLDFHEQRFRAIGRPEYDFIFSPAYVLNSLTSKILRGRPTCRSYLINMQKVRQLQAMLTADRQVPLSTNDVVTAYIARIFGARACSMAVNFRGRLASLREDDAGNYQGLLWFGPDDISSPALVRAALEQGRCQGVYRRCGSDPVGQLPGFWETLCSRMGVITSWVFQDEPMLEGCRLGLHLPHFDLDDVNSDMAVIFRPREGQQAVMLFTKELDIDAVTAAPDSILGEPALLMLEQGISFEEAWTFCEKKRPIVYPNVGFQQQLRHLEKIMAEVVDFKAPWQKQVKQLREALPKGDLEGPKSPLPIRDAIGSCMGAALNELEALVEKVLSQPQLLQKRELWKRQGLFFENLHKYKAIPGDLALLGRAKVAADQLRSLQRVYSDSLKGVKLANAVAQELEDWSKVAAPELEKAEGEGRPEAKAEEKPKELSKKEKKRLKKEKKREKKAKKAEKKAAKTLAKIEQAAKEAEHIAKLAGEEEEEAARRIAEVEEELAAAEAAAAAAEESSEEDPEMVAKAERLREQLSEAYEYSANVALKAAEKAEATVKVVKKRPRSSSSSEDSSDG
;
A
#
# COMPACT_ATOMS: atom_id res chain seq x y z
N MET A 1 10.77 -31.64 -5.04
CA MET A 1 10.67 -30.96 -6.35
C MET A 1 9.86 -29.68 -6.20
N SER A 2 10.53 -28.59 -5.83
CA SER A 2 9.95 -27.25 -5.70
C SER A 2 9.83 -26.62 -7.09
N ARG A 3 8.63 -26.58 -7.67
CA ARG A 3 8.39 -25.83 -8.91
C ARG A 3 8.34 -24.33 -8.58
N SER A 4 9.07 -23.52 -9.34
CA SER A 4 9.23 -22.09 -9.14
C SER A 4 7.88 -21.35 -9.27
N PRO A 5 7.46 -20.53 -8.28
CA PRO A 5 6.26 -19.69 -8.37
C PRO A 5 6.26 -18.70 -9.54
N CYS A 6 7.43 -18.43 -10.13
CA CYS A 6 7.61 -17.55 -11.29
C CYS A 6 6.82 -18.03 -12.52
N LEU A 7 6.81 -19.34 -12.82
CA LEU A 7 6.12 -19.86 -14.01
C LEU A 7 4.59 -19.65 -13.91
N LEU A 8 4.01 -19.82 -12.72
CA LEU A 8 2.57 -19.63 -12.52
C LEU A 8 2.18 -18.15 -12.62
N GLN A 9 3.06 -17.24 -12.18
CA GLN A 9 2.90 -15.78 -12.34
C GLN A 9 3.03 -15.37 -13.81
N CYS A 10 4.00 -15.89 -14.56
CA CYS A 10 4.12 -15.64 -16.00
C CYS A 10 2.88 -16.12 -16.77
N LEU A 11 2.36 -17.30 -16.44
CA LEU A 11 1.15 -17.84 -17.07
C LEU A 11 -0.12 -17.07 -16.69
N ALA A 12 -0.23 -16.59 -15.44
CA ALA A 12 -1.33 -15.75 -15.00
C ALA A 12 -1.24 -14.33 -15.57
N ALA A 13 -0.03 -13.77 -15.72
CA ALA A 13 0.23 -12.49 -16.36
C ALA A 13 -0.10 -12.58 -17.86
N ALA A 14 0.33 -13.64 -18.56
CA ALA A 14 -0.08 -13.91 -19.94
C ALA A 14 -1.60 -13.99 -20.10
N ALA A 15 -2.28 -14.66 -19.15
CA ALA A 15 -3.74 -14.76 -19.13
C ALA A 15 -4.49 -13.47 -18.72
N LEU A 16 -3.80 -12.49 -18.14
CA LEU A 16 -4.34 -11.18 -17.75
C LEU A 16 -3.98 -10.07 -18.73
N LEU A 17 -2.83 -10.12 -19.38
CA LEU A 17 -2.46 -9.37 -20.60
C LEU A 17 -3.58 -9.42 -21.63
N THR A 18 -3.98 -10.65 -21.84
CA THR A 18 -5.14 -11.11 -22.57
C THR A 18 -6.47 -10.45 -22.17
N ALA A 19 -6.74 -10.24 -20.87
CA ALA A 19 -8.03 -9.76 -20.36
C ALA A 19 -8.05 -8.24 -20.10
N GLY A 20 -6.89 -7.62 -19.89
CA GLY A 20 -6.71 -6.20 -19.60
C GLY A 20 -6.94 -5.31 -20.82
N PHE A 21 -6.54 -5.77 -22.01
CA PHE A 21 -6.82 -5.05 -23.26
C PHE A 21 -8.31 -4.85 -23.54
N LEU A 22 -9.18 -5.77 -23.08
CA LEU A 22 -10.62 -5.61 -23.26
C LEU A 22 -11.27 -4.61 -22.32
N LEU A 23 -10.70 -4.35 -21.15
CA LEU A 23 -11.32 -3.44 -20.17
C LEU A 23 -10.94 -1.97 -20.41
N CYS A 24 -9.84 -1.68 -21.10
CA CYS A 24 -9.47 -0.32 -21.49
C CYS A 24 -9.97 0.06 -22.89
N GLY A 25 -10.22 -0.90 -23.79
CA GLY A 25 -10.72 -0.61 -25.15
C GLY A 25 -12.24 -0.59 -25.31
N SER A 26 -13.00 -1.30 -24.46
CA SER A 26 -14.43 -1.57 -24.73
C SER A 26 -15.40 -0.49 -24.23
N ASP A 27 -15.00 0.39 -23.32
CA ASP A 27 -15.88 1.47 -22.81
C ASP A 27 -15.62 2.85 -23.46
N CYS A 28 -14.55 3.00 -24.25
CA CYS A 28 -14.16 4.31 -24.82
C CYS A 28 -14.52 4.49 -26.31
N ASN A 29 -14.82 3.43 -27.07
CA ASN A 29 -15.04 3.56 -28.53
C ASN A 29 -16.42 3.12 -29.06
N ALA A 30 -17.37 2.73 -28.20
CA ALA A 30 -18.68 2.23 -28.62
C ALA A 30 -19.86 3.14 -28.26
N ARG A 31 -19.75 4.48 -28.43
CA ARG A 31 -20.91 5.39 -28.48
C ARG A 31 -20.73 6.57 -29.44
N ASN A 32 -20.37 6.28 -30.70
CA ASN A 32 -20.71 7.17 -31.82
C ASN A 32 -21.88 6.54 -32.59
N LEU A 33 -23.10 6.79 -32.13
CA LEU A 33 -24.31 6.65 -32.96
C LEU A 33 -24.59 8.00 -33.62
N PRO A 34 -24.93 8.04 -34.93
CA PRO A 34 -25.33 9.28 -35.58
C PRO A 34 -26.69 9.74 -35.01
N PHE A 35 -26.69 10.90 -34.38
CA PHE A 35 -27.89 11.58 -33.90
C PHE A 35 -28.69 12.12 -35.10
N ALA A 36 -29.57 11.30 -35.65
CA ALA A 36 -30.66 11.75 -36.53
C ALA A 36 -32.00 11.59 -35.78
N GLY A 37 -32.27 12.51 -34.85
CA GLY A 37 -33.48 12.54 -34.04
C GLY A 37 -34.27 13.83 -34.28
N LYS A 38 -35.47 13.68 -34.85
CA LYS A 38 -36.41 14.72 -35.27
C LYS A 38 -36.72 15.76 -34.18
N PHE A 39 -36.87 17.01 -34.63
CA PHE A 39 -37.40 18.16 -33.88
C PHE A 39 -38.71 17.82 -33.16
N GLY A 40 -38.67 17.86 -31.82
CA GLY A 40 -39.84 17.99 -30.96
C GLY A 40 -39.77 19.34 -30.24
N THR A 41 -40.60 20.28 -30.66
CA THR A 41 -40.79 21.58 -30.01
C THR A 41 -41.33 21.39 -28.59
N ASN A 42 -40.57 21.84 -27.58
CA ASN A 42 -41.07 21.98 -26.20
C ASN A 42 -41.04 23.48 -25.82
N PRO A 43 -42.13 24.05 -25.29
CA PRO A 43 -42.28 25.49 -25.16
C PRO A 43 -41.65 26.04 -23.88
N GLY A 44 -40.98 27.19 -24.01
CA GLY A 44 -41.01 28.28 -23.04
C GLY A 44 -40.44 28.03 -21.63
N ARG A 45 -39.12 27.98 -21.49
CA ARG A 45 -38.46 28.52 -20.28
C ARG A 45 -37.98 29.94 -20.57
N PHE A 46 -38.70 30.93 -20.04
CA PHE A 46 -38.26 32.32 -19.99
C PHE A 46 -36.93 32.41 -19.24
N ARG A 47 -35.82 32.53 -20.00
CA ARG A 47 -34.55 33.03 -19.45
C ARG A 47 -34.70 34.52 -19.23
N VAL A 48 -34.92 34.93 -17.99
CA VAL A 48 -34.69 36.31 -17.55
C VAL A 48 -33.21 36.59 -17.77
N ARG A 49 -32.88 37.31 -18.85
CA ARG A 49 -31.54 37.87 -19.07
C ARG A 49 -31.36 39.03 -18.08
N ARG A 50 -30.91 38.73 -16.84
CA ARG A 50 -30.19 39.75 -16.08
C ARG A 50 -28.89 40.02 -16.84
N ALA A 51 -28.69 41.29 -17.21
CA ALA A 51 -27.41 41.80 -17.67
C ALA A 51 -26.49 41.90 -16.45
N ASP A 52 -26.15 40.76 -15.85
CA ASP A 52 -25.11 40.70 -14.84
C ASP A 52 -23.78 40.87 -15.58
N ALA A 53 -22.96 41.79 -15.09
CA ALA A 53 -21.59 41.99 -15.54
C ALA A 53 -20.92 40.61 -15.59
N ARG A 54 -20.62 40.11 -16.80
CA ARG A 54 -19.96 38.81 -16.96
C ARG A 54 -18.60 38.92 -16.29
N ALA A 55 -18.45 38.28 -15.13
CA ALA A 55 -17.16 38.12 -14.50
C ALA A 55 -16.17 37.62 -15.55
N ARG A 56 -14.98 38.22 -15.59
CA ARG A 56 -13.93 37.79 -16.53
C ARG A 56 -13.57 36.34 -16.20
N SER A 57 -13.81 35.45 -17.15
CA SER A 57 -13.42 34.04 -17.05
C SER A 57 -12.09 33.83 -17.76
N LYS A 58 -11.27 32.95 -17.21
CA LYS A 58 -10.03 32.46 -17.80
C LYS A 58 -10.15 30.98 -18.10
N ASP A 59 -9.61 30.60 -19.25
CA ASP A 59 -9.39 29.23 -19.65
C ASP A 59 -7.88 28.99 -19.69
N VAL A 60 -7.40 28.08 -18.84
CA VAL A 60 -5.97 27.74 -18.79
C VAL A 60 -5.80 26.31 -19.29
N PRO A 61 -5.06 26.08 -20.39
CA PRO A 61 -4.75 24.73 -20.83
C PRO A 61 -3.92 24.01 -19.78
N LEU A 62 -4.33 22.78 -19.44
CA LEU A 62 -3.56 21.92 -18.56
C LEU A 62 -2.36 21.29 -19.31
N LEU A 63 -1.42 20.75 -18.56
CA LEU A 63 -0.31 19.97 -19.15
C LEU A 63 -0.86 18.72 -19.85
N ASP A 64 -0.11 18.17 -20.80
CA ASP A 64 -0.53 16.98 -21.54
C ASP A 64 -0.73 15.77 -20.61
N GLU A 65 0.10 15.63 -19.56
CA GLU A 65 -0.13 14.59 -18.54
C GLU A 65 -1.38 14.83 -17.72
N GLU A 66 -1.67 16.08 -17.36
CA GLU A 66 -2.86 16.43 -16.59
C GLU A 66 -4.14 16.18 -17.40
N SER A 67 -4.02 16.20 -18.74
CA SER A 67 -5.12 15.90 -19.68
C SER A 67 -5.22 14.41 -20.04
N ASN A 68 -4.22 13.59 -19.71
CA ASN A 68 -4.20 12.17 -20.03
C ASN A 68 -5.26 11.41 -19.20
N ASP A 69 -5.99 10.51 -19.84
CA ASP A 69 -7.07 9.75 -19.20
C ASP A 69 -6.61 8.97 -17.96
N LEU A 70 -5.39 8.40 -17.96
CA LEU A 70 -4.85 7.70 -16.79
C LEU A 70 -4.68 8.65 -15.60
N PHE A 71 -4.27 9.89 -15.86
CA PHE A 71 -4.11 10.91 -14.83
C PHE A 71 -5.46 11.48 -14.37
N LEU A 72 -6.42 11.62 -15.28
CA LEU A 72 -7.79 12.02 -14.96
C LEU A 72 -8.52 11.00 -14.08
N MET A 73 -8.09 9.75 -14.06
CA MET A 73 -8.62 8.73 -13.14
C MET A 73 -8.10 8.88 -11.70
N LEU A 74 -7.08 9.70 -11.45
CA LEU A 74 -6.60 9.97 -10.10
C LEU A 74 -7.62 10.79 -9.32
N ARG A 75 -7.88 10.37 -8.07
CA ARG A 75 -8.70 11.11 -7.10
C ARG A 75 -7.94 12.31 -6.52
N GLY A 76 -8.65 13.17 -5.80
CA GLY A 76 -8.04 14.29 -5.11
C GLY A 76 -6.94 13.88 -4.12
N ILE A 77 -5.84 14.63 -4.10
CA ILE A 77 -4.83 14.57 -3.03
C ILE A 77 -5.53 14.93 -1.73
N THR A 78 -5.62 13.98 -0.81
CA THR A 78 -6.43 14.12 0.40
C THR A 78 -5.59 13.86 1.65
N THR A 79 -5.78 14.68 2.68
CA THR A 79 -5.25 14.43 4.02
C THR A 79 -6.34 14.56 5.07
N VAL A 80 -6.12 13.90 6.20
CA VAL A 80 -6.99 13.94 7.38
C VAL A 80 -6.16 14.41 8.56
N SER A 81 -6.58 15.49 9.20
CA SER A 81 -5.94 16.02 10.40
C SER A 81 -6.89 15.94 11.59
N PHE A 82 -6.60 15.09 12.55
CA PHE A 82 -7.33 15.01 13.82
C PHE A 82 -6.81 16.09 14.77
N CYS A 83 -7.73 16.94 15.24
CA CYS A 83 -7.45 18.11 16.04
C CYS A 83 -8.14 18.02 17.40
N THR A 84 -7.55 18.67 18.40
CA THR A 84 -8.14 18.85 19.73
C THR A 84 -8.46 20.32 19.99
N GLY A 85 -9.60 20.58 20.61
CA GLY A 85 -10.17 21.92 20.85
C GLY A 85 -11.51 22.11 20.13
N THR A 86 -12.14 23.26 20.35
CA THR A 86 -13.38 23.64 19.65
C THR A 86 -13.08 23.94 18.19
N PRO A 87 -13.75 23.28 17.22
CA PRO A 87 -13.49 23.51 15.80
C PRO A 87 -13.75 24.97 15.43
N PRO A 88 -12.76 25.69 14.86
CA PRO A 88 -12.88 27.12 14.56
C PRO A 88 -13.60 27.30 13.22
N ILE A 89 -14.87 26.88 13.15
CA ILE A 89 -15.66 26.76 11.91
C ILE A 89 -15.74 28.08 11.15
N ASP A 90 -16.11 29.18 11.83
CA ASP A 90 -16.29 30.47 11.17
C ASP A 90 -14.95 31.05 10.68
N TRP A 91 -13.89 30.89 11.48
CA TRP A 91 -12.55 31.29 11.06
C TRP A 91 -12.08 30.48 9.85
N LEU A 92 -12.25 29.15 9.85
CA LEU A 92 -11.88 28.29 8.73
C LEU A 92 -12.68 28.64 7.47
N ARG A 93 -13.99 28.92 7.59
CA ARG A 93 -14.82 29.34 6.46
C ARG A 93 -14.29 30.65 5.86
N LEU A 94 -14.06 31.67 6.68
CA LEU A 94 -13.47 32.94 6.23
C LEU A 94 -12.08 32.74 5.64
N ARG A 95 -11.31 31.80 6.19
CA ARG A 95 -9.99 31.47 5.68
C ARG A 95 -10.04 30.83 4.30
N VAL A 96 -10.96 29.90 4.07
CA VAL A 96 -11.20 29.30 2.75
C VAL A 96 -11.61 30.38 1.75
N VAL A 97 -12.50 31.31 2.13
CA VAL A 97 -12.86 32.46 1.30
C VAL A 97 -11.64 33.28 0.89
N ALA A 98 -10.76 33.60 1.84
CA ALA A 98 -9.53 34.35 1.55
C ALA A 98 -8.55 33.56 0.66
N VAL A 99 -8.44 32.23 0.83
CA VAL A 99 -7.59 31.38 -0.01
C VAL A 99 -8.10 31.29 -1.44
N VAL A 100 -9.41 31.09 -1.62
CA VAL A 100 -10.04 31.05 -2.94
C VAL A 100 -10.00 32.43 -3.61
N ALA A 101 -10.18 33.53 -2.88
CA ALA A 101 -10.03 34.87 -3.42
C ALA A 101 -8.60 35.12 -3.95
N ALA A 102 -7.57 34.63 -3.25
CA ALA A 102 -6.18 34.71 -3.72
C ALA A 102 -5.87 33.71 -4.85
N ASN A 103 -6.63 32.62 -4.96
CA ASN A 103 -6.43 31.52 -5.91
C ASN A 103 -7.77 31.09 -6.54
N PRO A 104 -8.37 31.93 -7.41
CA PRO A 104 -9.74 31.72 -7.91
C PRO A 104 -9.93 30.40 -8.65
N TRP A 105 -8.86 29.88 -9.24
CA TRP A 105 -8.81 28.60 -9.94
C TRP A 105 -9.17 27.38 -9.07
N LEU A 106 -9.07 27.48 -7.74
CA LEU A 106 -9.49 26.41 -6.81
C LEU A 106 -11.00 26.18 -6.82
N ALA A 107 -11.78 27.22 -7.15
CA ALA A 107 -13.24 27.15 -7.29
C ALA A 107 -13.68 27.05 -8.77
N GLY A 108 -12.73 26.77 -9.66
CA GLY A 108 -12.96 26.55 -11.08
C GLY A 108 -13.60 25.20 -11.38
N SER A 109 -13.62 24.87 -12.66
CA SER A 109 -14.12 23.60 -13.20
C SER A 109 -13.21 23.10 -14.32
N LEU A 110 -13.24 21.80 -14.58
CA LEU A 110 -12.54 21.22 -15.72
C LEU A 110 -13.48 21.23 -16.94
N ALA A 111 -12.92 21.54 -18.11
CA ALA A 111 -13.59 21.44 -19.39
C ALA A 111 -12.69 20.75 -20.41
N ARG A 112 -13.25 20.15 -21.45
CA ARG A 112 -12.47 19.58 -22.57
C ARG A 112 -12.84 20.33 -23.84
N THR A 113 -11.84 20.75 -24.63
CA THR A 113 -12.11 21.38 -25.93
C THR A 113 -12.24 20.32 -27.01
N SER A 114 -13.11 20.58 -27.99
CA SER A 114 -13.25 19.67 -29.14
C SER A 114 -12.10 19.77 -30.15
N ALA A 115 -11.30 20.83 -30.10
CA ALA A 115 -10.28 21.12 -31.12
C ALA A 115 -8.93 20.45 -30.86
N GLU A 116 -8.53 20.30 -29.59
CA GLU A 116 -7.19 19.83 -29.21
C GLU A 116 -7.21 18.60 -28.29
N ASP A 117 -8.40 18.08 -27.96
CA ASP A 117 -8.62 17.03 -26.92
C ASP A 117 -7.94 17.33 -25.57
N ARG A 118 -7.56 18.59 -25.35
CA ARG A 118 -6.87 19.05 -24.14
C ARG A 118 -7.89 19.45 -23.08
N VAL A 119 -7.54 19.16 -21.82
CA VAL A 119 -8.31 19.63 -20.67
C VAL A 119 -7.94 21.06 -20.34
N LEU A 120 -8.95 21.90 -20.13
CA LEU A 120 -8.83 23.26 -19.67
C LEU A 120 -9.29 23.38 -18.22
N LEU A 121 -8.62 24.25 -17.46
CA LEU A 121 -9.09 24.77 -16.20
C LEU A 121 -9.83 26.09 -16.44
N HIS A 122 -11.15 26.04 -16.31
CA HIS A 122 -12.04 27.19 -16.46
C HIS A 122 -12.36 27.80 -15.09
N TYR A 123 -12.09 29.10 -14.90
CA TYR A 123 -12.42 29.78 -13.65
C TYR A 123 -12.70 31.28 -13.86
N ALA A 124 -13.46 31.89 -12.95
CA ALA A 124 -13.66 33.33 -12.90
C ALA A 124 -12.50 33.99 -12.14
N GLU A 125 -11.95 35.10 -12.65
CA GLU A 125 -10.88 35.86 -11.98
C GLU A 125 -11.32 36.40 -10.62
N ASP A 126 -12.59 36.80 -10.53
CA ASP A 126 -13.22 37.27 -9.30
C ASP A 126 -14.13 36.17 -8.76
N ALA A 127 -13.55 35.15 -8.14
CA ALA A 127 -14.33 34.09 -7.48
C ALA A 127 -15.12 34.71 -6.31
N GLY A 128 -16.43 34.87 -6.51
CA GLY A 128 -17.32 35.37 -5.47
C GLY A 128 -17.35 34.47 -4.23
N GLU A 129 -17.80 35.02 -3.11
CA GLU A 129 -17.91 34.32 -1.82
C GLU A 129 -18.72 33.01 -1.91
N GLU A 130 -19.72 32.97 -2.79
CA GLU A 130 -20.52 31.77 -3.07
C GLU A 130 -19.67 30.62 -3.63
N ALA A 131 -18.75 30.92 -4.57
CA ALA A 131 -17.86 29.93 -5.16
C ALA A 131 -16.91 29.33 -4.10
N ALA A 132 -16.39 30.17 -3.21
CA ALA A 132 -15.58 29.74 -2.08
C ALA A 132 -16.38 28.93 -1.05
N SER A 133 -17.64 29.31 -0.82
CA SER A 133 -18.53 28.61 0.12
C SER A 133 -18.79 27.15 -0.29
N ARG A 134 -18.77 26.84 -1.59
CA ARG A 134 -18.84 25.45 -2.08
C ARG A 134 -17.62 24.60 -1.73
N SER A 135 -16.48 25.24 -1.46
CA SER A 135 -15.24 24.56 -1.08
C SER A 135 -15.15 24.26 0.42
N PHE A 136 -16.10 24.73 1.24
CA PHE A 136 -16.10 24.51 2.68
C PHE A 136 -17.39 23.83 3.16
N GLN A 137 -17.26 22.81 4.00
CA GLN A 137 -18.40 22.19 4.67
C GLN A 137 -18.08 21.77 6.10
N SER A 138 -19.10 21.82 6.96
CA SER A 138 -19.05 21.26 8.32
C SER A 138 -20.09 20.15 8.38
N ILE A 139 -19.66 18.94 8.71
CA ILE A 139 -20.51 17.76 8.74
C ILE A 139 -20.49 17.11 10.12
N GLY A 140 -21.61 16.47 10.48
CA GLY A 140 -21.73 15.69 11.69
C GLY A 140 -21.20 14.26 11.53
N PRO A 141 -21.07 13.53 12.65
CA PRO A 141 -20.63 12.12 12.65
C PRO A 141 -21.66 11.19 11.96
N ASP A 142 -22.90 11.62 11.80
CA ASP A 142 -23.95 10.91 11.04
C ASP A 142 -23.62 10.80 9.54
N MET A 143 -22.92 11.80 8.99
CA MET A 143 -22.48 11.81 7.60
C MET A 143 -21.14 11.10 7.41
N LEU A 144 -20.20 11.32 8.35
CA LEU A 144 -18.87 10.73 8.29
C LEU A 144 -18.31 10.54 9.70
N ASP A 145 -18.48 9.34 10.27
CA ASP A 145 -17.89 9.00 11.57
C ASP A 145 -16.47 8.46 11.39
N ILE A 146 -15.47 9.29 11.68
CA ILE A 146 -14.05 8.95 11.66
C ILE A 146 -13.38 9.34 12.98
N GLN A 147 -12.41 8.54 13.42
CA GLN A 147 -11.73 8.71 14.72
C GLN A 147 -10.22 8.52 14.55
N PRO A 148 -9.37 9.18 15.36
CA PRO A 148 -7.92 9.12 15.23
C PRO A 148 -7.33 7.73 15.48
N ASP A 149 -8.03 6.86 16.21
CA ASP A 149 -7.58 5.51 16.53
C ASP A 149 -8.22 4.44 15.62
N MET A 150 -9.01 4.85 14.64
CA MET A 150 -9.63 3.97 13.65
C MET A 150 -8.55 3.24 12.83
N PRO A 151 -8.70 1.92 12.58
CA PRO A 151 -7.84 1.22 11.63
C PRO A 151 -7.84 1.93 10.26
N TYR A 152 -6.67 2.06 9.64
CA TYR A 152 -6.53 2.88 8.43
C TYR A 152 -7.37 2.35 7.25
N ASP A 153 -7.53 1.04 7.12
CA ASP A 153 -8.37 0.43 6.10
C ASP A 153 -9.85 0.81 6.25
N VAL A 154 -10.34 0.89 7.49
CA VAL A 154 -11.70 1.38 7.81
C VAL A 154 -11.82 2.87 7.56
N LEU A 155 -10.81 3.66 7.97
CA LEU A 155 -10.74 5.10 7.70
C LEU A 155 -10.76 5.37 6.19
N SER A 156 -9.95 4.61 5.44
CA SER A 156 -9.85 4.70 3.99
C SER A 156 -11.20 4.42 3.34
N GLN A 157 -11.83 3.29 3.69
CA GLN A 157 -13.14 2.91 3.16
C GLN A 157 -14.24 3.96 3.43
N LYS A 158 -14.20 4.64 4.58
CA LYS A 158 -15.18 5.68 4.92
C LYS A 158 -14.97 6.99 4.18
N LEU A 159 -13.71 7.34 3.90
CA LEU A 159 -13.36 8.59 3.23
C LEU A 159 -13.45 8.49 1.70
N SER A 160 -13.03 7.35 1.14
CA SER A 160 -13.00 7.15 -0.30
C SER A 160 -14.41 7.22 -0.89
N GLY A 161 -14.64 8.20 -1.75
CA GLY A 161 -15.93 8.47 -2.40
C GLY A 161 -16.93 9.22 -1.50
N SER A 162 -16.53 9.64 -0.30
CA SER A 162 -17.37 10.44 0.59
C SER A 162 -17.56 11.86 0.06
N CYS A 163 -18.47 12.61 0.68
CA CYS A 163 -18.64 14.03 0.36
C CYS A 163 -17.41 14.89 0.69
N ALA A 164 -16.47 14.39 1.50
CA ALA A 164 -15.26 15.11 1.91
C ALA A 164 -14.09 14.96 0.92
N GLU A 165 -14.15 13.99 0.00
CA GLU A 165 -13.13 13.74 -1.02
C GLU A 165 -13.50 14.44 -2.34
N VAL A 166 -12.53 15.11 -2.98
CA VAL A 166 -12.67 15.59 -4.36
C VAL A 166 -12.62 14.40 -5.30
N ARG A 167 -13.62 14.32 -6.18
CA ARG A 167 -13.77 13.25 -7.18
C ARG A 167 -12.59 13.20 -8.16
N SER A 168 -12.54 12.14 -8.96
CA SER A 168 -11.50 12.03 -10.01
C SER A 168 -11.61 13.16 -11.04
N GLY A 169 -10.51 13.47 -11.73
CA GLY A 169 -10.50 14.46 -12.82
C GLY A 169 -11.54 14.17 -13.90
N ALA A 170 -11.70 12.89 -14.27
CA ALA A 170 -12.70 12.45 -15.23
C ALA A 170 -14.14 12.70 -14.75
N GLU A 171 -14.40 12.56 -13.46
CA GLU A 171 -15.70 12.89 -12.86
C GLU A 171 -15.93 14.40 -12.79
N CYS A 172 -14.91 15.18 -12.43
CA CYS A 172 -14.97 16.65 -12.42
C CYS A 172 -15.17 17.23 -13.82
N LEU A 173 -14.65 16.57 -14.86
CA LEU A 173 -14.90 16.91 -16.27
C LEU A 173 -16.36 16.69 -16.68
N ARG A 174 -17.01 15.64 -16.14
CA ARG A 174 -18.42 15.34 -16.42
C ARG A 174 -19.38 16.23 -15.65
N ASP A 175 -18.96 16.70 -14.48
CA ASP A 175 -19.76 17.51 -13.58
C ASP A 175 -18.99 18.78 -13.18
N SER A 176 -19.19 19.85 -13.96
CA SER A 176 -18.56 21.15 -13.70
C SER A 176 -19.02 21.84 -12.41
N SER A 177 -20.01 21.28 -11.70
CA SER A 177 -20.42 21.75 -10.38
C SER A 177 -19.58 21.18 -9.24
N GLU A 178 -18.81 20.12 -9.51
CA GLU A 178 -17.94 19.50 -8.52
C GLU A 178 -16.76 20.43 -8.19
N PRO A 179 -16.55 20.78 -6.91
CA PRO A 179 -15.46 21.67 -6.54
C PRO A 179 -14.12 20.95 -6.65
N LEU A 180 -13.09 21.66 -7.15
CA LEU A 180 -11.74 21.13 -7.25
C LEU A 180 -10.98 21.17 -5.92
N LEU A 181 -11.47 21.92 -4.93
CA LEU A 181 -11.00 21.97 -3.55
C LEU A 181 -12.17 21.70 -2.59
N LYS A 182 -11.97 20.81 -1.62
CA LYS A 182 -12.88 20.60 -0.48
C LYS A 182 -12.13 20.70 0.84
N VAL A 183 -12.66 21.51 1.74
CA VAL A 183 -12.23 21.67 3.12
C VAL A 183 -13.40 21.29 4.01
N THR A 184 -13.28 20.14 4.67
CA THR A 184 -14.35 19.55 5.47
C THR A 184 -13.94 19.50 6.93
N VAL A 185 -14.80 20.03 7.80
CA VAL A 185 -14.70 19.82 9.24
C VAL A 185 -15.72 18.76 9.65
N CYS A 186 -15.23 17.63 10.13
CA CYS A 186 -16.05 16.55 10.68
C CYS A 186 -16.01 16.65 12.21
N ASN A 187 -17.15 16.96 12.82
CA ASN A 187 -17.25 17.11 14.27
C ASN A 187 -17.26 15.72 14.94
N GLY A 188 -16.31 15.49 15.86
CA GLY A 188 -16.23 14.28 16.66
C GLY A 188 -16.87 14.46 18.03
N SER A 189 -16.08 14.22 19.10
CA SER A 189 -16.49 14.50 20.48
C SER A 189 -16.42 16.00 20.79
N ARG A 190 -16.82 16.42 22.00
CA ARG A 190 -16.91 17.85 22.39
C ARG A 190 -15.63 18.65 22.12
N ASP A 191 -14.46 18.03 22.25
CA ASP A 191 -13.15 18.67 22.12
C ASP A 191 -12.28 18.04 21.02
N GLN A 192 -12.87 17.31 20.08
CA GLN A 192 -12.14 16.67 18.98
C GLN A 192 -12.90 16.77 17.65
N PHE A 193 -12.16 17.04 16.59
CA PHE A 193 -12.69 17.07 15.23
C PHE A 193 -11.64 16.60 14.22
N ALA A 194 -12.07 16.25 13.02
CA ALA A 194 -11.18 16.00 11.89
C ALA A 194 -11.31 17.12 10.85
N LEU A 195 -10.18 17.68 10.44
CA LEU A 195 -10.05 18.56 9.28
C LEU A 195 -9.59 17.71 8.09
N ILE A 196 -10.45 17.56 7.09
CA ILE A 196 -10.14 16.86 5.85
C ILE A 196 -9.96 17.89 4.75
N VAL A 197 -8.83 17.85 4.06
CA VAL A 197 -8.56 18.73 2.92
C VAL A 197 -8.27 17.87 1.71
N SER A 198 -9.07 18.05 0.66
CA SER A 198 -8.96 17.30 -0.60
C SER A 198 -8.87 18.28 -1.77
N LEU A 199 -7.91 18.07 -2.68
CA LEU A 199 -7.66 18.92 -3.84
C LEU A 199 -7.47 18.03 -5.07
N SER A 200 -8.14 18.34 -6.18
CA SER A 200 -8.04 17.57 -7.42
C SER A 200 -6.57 17.40 -7.85
N HIS A 201 -6.13 16.14 -8.00
CA HIS A 201 -4.76 15.85 -8.40
C HIS A 201 -4.50 16.30 -9.85
N THR A 202 -5.55 16.42 -10.68
CA THR A 202 -5.48 16.95 -12.04
C THR A 202 -4.89 18.37 -12.10
N ILE A 203 -5.10 19.20 -11.07
CA ILE A 203 -4.63 20.59 -11.07
C ILE A 203 -3.48 20.87 -10.10
N ALA A 204 -3.06 19.87 -9.32
CA ALA A 204 -2.09 20.05 -8.25
C ALA A 204 -1.29 18.77 -7.99
N ASP A 205 0.01 18.93 -7.79
CA ASP A 205 0.87 17.92 -7.17
C ASP A 205 0.92 18.10 -5.63
N GLY A 206 1.67 17.22 -4.95
CA GLY A 206 1.84 17.28 -3.50
C GLY A 206 2.43 18.62 -3.01
N TYR A 207 3.29 19.27 -3.80
CA TYR A 207 3.84 20.58 -3.44
C TYR A 207 2.75 21.66 -3.45
N THR A 208 1.99 21.76 -4.55
CA THR A 208 0.87 22.69 -4.68
C THR A 208 -0.16 22.44 -3.57
N TYR A 209 -0.49 21.18 -3.29
CA TYR A 209 -1.36 20.78 -2.20
C TYR A 209 -0.92 21.38 -0.85
N TYR A 210 0.34 21.15 -0.44
CA TYR A 210 0.81 21.63 0.86
C TYR A 210 0.97 23.15 0.92
N ARG A 211 1.18 23.83 -0.22
CA ARG A 211 1.11 25.30 -0.28
C ARG A 211 -0.30 25.79 0.05
N ILE A 212 -1.33 25.21 -0.58
CA ILE A 212 -2.73 25.55 -0.28
C ILE A 212 -3.09 25.17 1.16
N PHE A 213 -2.74 23.96 1.61
CA PHE A 213 -2.97 23.52 2.98
C PHE A 213 -2.34 24.47 4.00
N SER A 214 -1.11 24.95 3.75
CA SER A 214 -0.44 25.90 4.64
C SER A 214 -1.14 27.27 4.69
N MET A 215 -1.76 27.72 3.59
CA MET A 215 -2.58 28.94 3.59
C MET A 215 -3.89 28.77 4.38
N LEU A 216 -4.44 27.56 4.47
CA LEU A 216 -5.61 27.28 5.32
C LEU A 216 -5.28 27.32 6.82
N THR A 217 -4.00 27.23 7.17
CA THR A 217 -3.53 27.35 8.55
C THR A 217 -3.11 28.79 8.86
N ARG A 218 -2.93 29.13 10.15
CA ARG A 218 -2.50 30.48 10.59
C ARG A 218 -1.13 30.90 10.06
N LYS A 219 -0.35 29.98 9.51
CA LYS A 219 1.06 30.22 9.23
C LYS A 219 1.31 31.15 8.04
N LEU A 220 0.56 30.97 6.95
CA LEU A 220 0.80 31.72 5.72
C LEU A 220 -0.41 32.57 5.39
N THR A 221 -0.24 33.88 5.31
CA THR A 221 -1.21 34.74 4.63
C THR A 221 -1.50 34.14 3.24
N PRO A 222 -2.78 34.04 2.82
CA PRO A 222 -3.10 33.58 1.49
C PRO A 222 -2.31 34.37 0.46
N VAL A 223 -1.55 33.66 -0.38
CA VAL A 223 -0.79 34.24 -1.48
C VAL A 223 -1.32 33.69 -2.79
N SER A 224 -1.23 34.48 -3.85
CA SER A 224 -1.62 34.02 -5.18
C SER A 224 -0.55 33.11 -5.75
N LEU A 225 -0.96 31.93 -6.22
CA LEU A 225 -0.17 31.01 -7.03
C LEU A 225 -0.57 31.17 -8.50
N ARG A 226 0.36 30.90 -9.41
CA ARG A 226 0.16 31.03 -10.87
C ARG A 226 -0.42 29.74 -11.44
N PRO A 227 -1.70 29.71 -11.84
CA PRO A 227 -2.28 28.53 -12.47
C PRO A 227 -1.81 28.34 -13.92
N GLU A 228 -1.24 29.36 -14.57
CA GLU A 228 -0.80 29.27 -15.95
C GLU A 228 0.28 28.20 -16.14
N ARG A 229 -0.01 27.20 -16.98
CA ARG A 229 0.90 26.07 -17.20
C ARG A 229 2.11 26.46 -18.04
N LYS A 230 3.28 25.94 -17.66
CA LYS A 230 4.48 25.93 -18.50
C LYS A 230 4.37 24.76 -19.47
N LEU A 231 3.75 24.98 -20.63
CA LEU A 231 3.47 23.89 -21.60
C LEU A 231 4.75 23.24 -22.15
N ASP A 232 5.88 23.94 -22.11
CA ASP A 232 7.21 23.42 -22.44
C ASP A 232 7.84 22.57 -21.32
N PHE A 233 7.19 22.45 -20.15
CA PHE A 233 7.67 21.64 -19.03
C PHE A 233 7.86 20.17 -19.41
N HIS A 234 7.02 19.64 -20.29
CA HIS A 234 7.13 18.25 -20.76
C HIS A 234 8.52 17.98 -21.36
N GLU A 235 8.94 18.83 -22.30
CA GLU A 235 10.28 18.75 -22.90
C GLU A 235 11.39 18.98 -21.90
N GLN A 236 11.26 19.97 -21.02
CA GLN A 236 12.26 20.22 -20.00
C GLN A 236 12.42 19.03 -19.05
N ARG A 237 11.32 18.36 -18.71
CA ARG A 237 11.32 17.15 -17.89
C ARG A 237 11.97 15.99 -18.64
N PHE A 238 11.78 15.86 -19.96
CA PHE A 238 12.47 14.85 -20.77
C PHE A 238 13.97 15.04 -20.81
N ARG A 239 14.42 16.29 -20.99
CA ARG A 239 15.84 16.64 -20.92
C ARG A 239 16.40 16.38 -19.52
N ALA A 240 15.58 16.61 -18.49
CA ALA A 240 16.00 16.44 -17.11
C ALA A 240 16.08 14.99 -16.66
N ILE A 241 15.05 14.16 -16.87
CA ILE A 241 15.02 12.77 -16.37
C ILE A 241 15.54 11.77 -17.42
N GLY A 242 15.38 12.07 -18.70
CA GLY A 242 15.49 11.11 -19.79
C GLY A 242 14.11 10.64 -20.27
N ARG A 243 13.94 10.58 -21.60
CA ARG A 243 12.71 10.07 -22.23
C ARG A 243 12.40 8.62 -21.86
N PRO A 244 13.37 7.66 -21.85
CA PRO A 244 13.09 6.28 -21.46
C PRO A 244 12.52 6.14 -20.05
N GLU A 245 13.08 6.86 -19.07
CA GLU A 245 12.62 6.91 -17.69
C GLU A 245 11.21 7.51 -17.55
N TYR A 246 10.89 8.52 -18.35
CA TYR A 246 9.56 9.09 -18.40
C TYR A 246 8.54 8.12 -19.01
N ASP A 247 8.84 7.58 -20.19
CA ASP A 247 7.94 6.69 -20.93
C ASP A 247 7.69 5.37 -20.18
N PHE A 248 8.62 4.97 -19.30
CA PHE A 248 8.52 3.72 -18.56
C PHE A 248 7.25 3.58 -17.72
N ILE A 249 6.75 4.64 -17.06
CA ILE A 249 5.49 4.54 -16.28
C ILE A 249 4.25 4.38 -17.17
N PHE A 250 4.33 4.87 -18.41
CA PHE A 250 3.27 4.73 -19.41
C PHE A 250 3.46 3.49 -20.28
N SER A 251 4.57 2.77 -20.12
CA SER A 251 4.86 1.58 -20.89
C SER A 251 3.78 0.51 -20.65
N PRO A 252 3.41 -0.26 -21.69
CA PRO A 252 2.46 -1.36 -21.54
C PRO A 252 2.90 -2.32 -20.42
N ALA A 253 4.21 -2.61 -20.31
CA ALA A 253 4.74 -3.48 -19.28
C ALA A 253 4.42 -3.01 -17.86
N TYR A 254 4.56 -1.72 -17.58
CA TYR A 254 4.25 -1.14 -16.27
C TYR A 254 2.75 -1.16 -15.96
N VAL A 255 1.92 -0.75 -16.93
CA VAL A 255 0.45 -0.77 -16.80
C VAL A 255 -0.04 -2.20 -16.54
N LEU A 256 0.50 -3.18 -17.26
CA LEU A 256 0.15 -4.59 -17.12
C LEU A 256 0.68 -5.18 -15.81
N ASN A 257 1.87 -4.80 -15.35
CA ASN A 257 2.35 -5.16 -14.01
C ASN A 257 1.43 -4.60 -12.90
N SER A 258 0.95 -3.36 -13.06
CA SER A 258 0.03 -2.70 -12.13
C SER A 258 -1.32 -3.43 -12.07
N LEU A 259 -1.92 -3.73 -13.23
CA LEU A 259 -3.18 -4.46 -13.33
C LEU A 259 -3.08 -5.89 -12.80
N THR A 260 -2.02 -6.61 -13.19
CA THR A 260 -1.79 -7.99 -12.71
C THR A 260 -1.54 -8.00 -11.20
N SER A 261 -0.82 -7.02 -10.65
CA SER A 261 -0.63 -6.85 -9.21
C SER A 261 -1.95 -6.59 -8.49
N LYS A 262 -2.89 -5.83 -9.07
CA LYS A 262 -4.23 -5.60 -8.48
C LYS A 262 -5.07 -6.89 -8.44
N ILE A 263 -4.96 -7.73 -9.47
CA ILE A 263 -5.78 -8.95 -9.59
C ILE A 263 -5.18 -10.14 -8.83
N LEU A 264 -3.85 -10.33 -8.89
CA LEU A 264 -3.17 -11.54 -8.40
C LEU A 264 -2.57 -11.40 -7.00
N ARG A 265 -2.14 -10.21 -6.59
CA ARG A 265 -1.38 -10.00 -5.34
C ARG A 265 -2.24 -9.52 -4.16
N GLY A 266 -3.56 -9.51 -4.31
CA GLY A 266 -4.49 -9.11 -3.26
C GLY A 266 -4.53 -7.60 -3.00
N ARG A 267 -5.38 -7.22 -2.03
CA ARG A 267 -5.54 -5.81 -1.61
C ARG A 267 -4.33 -5.39 -0.77
N PRO A 268 -3.73 -4.22 -1.04
CA PRO A 268 -2.61 -3.74 -0.23
C PRO A 268 -3.06 -3.48 1.21
N THR A 269 -2.15 -3.72 2.15
CA THR A 269 -2.30 -3.34 3.54
C THR A 269 -1.58 -2.03 3.79
N CYS A 270 -2.20 -1.13 4.57
CA CYS A 270 -1.57 0.11 5.01
C CYS A 270 -1.03 -0.04 6.44
N ARG A 271 0.21 0.38 6.64
CA ARG A 271 0.85 0.45 7.96
C ARG A 271 1.63 1.75 8.05
N SER A 272 1.61 2.38 9.22
CA SER A 272 2.38 3.61 9.45
C SER A 272 3.39 3.41 10.58
N TYR A 273 4.60 3.92 10.38
CA TYR A 273 5.70 3.81 11.32
C TYR A 273 6.33 5.17 11.55
N LEU A 274 6.58 5.50 12.82
CA LEU A 274 7.46 6.61 13.15
C LEU A 274 8.88 6.27 12.68
N ILE A 275 9.56 7.26 12.11
CA ILE A 275 10.95 7.14 11.68
C ILE A 275 11.85 7.39 12.90
N ASN A 276 12.76 6.45 13.16
CA ASN A 276 13.78 6.61 14.19
C ASN A 276 14.83 7.65 13.74
N MET A 277 14.55 8.91 14.03
CA MET A 277 15.40 10.04 13.65
C MET A 277 16.81 9.96 14.23
N GLN A 278 17.02 9.25 15.34
CA GLN A 278 18.36 9.04 15.88
C GLN A 278 19.17 8.09 14.99
N LYS A 279 18.60 6.95 14.58
CA LYS A 279 19.26 6.01 13.65
C LYS A 279 19.51 6.67 12.29
N VAL A 280 18.55 7.45 11.79
CA VAL A 280 18.76 8.24 10.55
C VAL A 280 19.95 9.17 10.70
N ARG A 281 20.05 9.96 11.78
CA ARG A 281 21.18 10.87 12.02
C ARG A 281 22.51 10.13 12.16
N GLN A 282 22.52 8.95 12.79
CA GLN A 282 23.72 8.11 12.89
C GLN A 282 24.19 7.65 11.51
N LEU A 283 23.26 7.17 10.67
CA LEU A 283 23.56 6.78 9.29
C LEU A 283 24.03 7.97 8.45
N GLN A 284 23.40 9.13 8.60
CA GLN A 284 23.85 10.37 7.94
C GLN A 284 25.28 10.72 8.34
N ALA A 285 25.58 10.73 9.65
CA ALA A 285 26.92 11.07 10.14
C ALA A 285 27.98 10.07 9.66
N MET A 286 27.67 8.77 9.71
CA MET A 286 28.57 7.70 9.25
C MET A 286 28.87 7.81 7.76
N LEU A 287 27.85 8.00 6.92
CA LEU A 287 28.01 8.04 5.46
C LEU A 287 28.53 9.38 4.93
N THR A 288 28.35 10.47 5.69
CA THR A 288 28.90 11.79 5.33
C THR A 288 30.37 11.92 5.74
N ALA A 289 30.85 11.14 6.72
CA ALA A 289 32.28 11.16 7.08
C ALA A 289 33.19 10.81 5.87
N ASP A 290 32.70 9.97 4.97
CA ASP A 290 33.42 9.53 3.78
C ASP A 290 33.16 10.40 2.53
N ARG A 291 32.24 11.38 2.60
CA ARG A 291 31.77 12.14 1.41
C ARG A 291 31.49 13.61 1.71
N GLN A 292 31.77 14.50 0.77
CA GLN A 292 31.54 15.95 0.95
C GLN A 292 30.07 16.39 0.90
N VAL A 293 29.12 15.53 0.50
CA VAL A 293 27.71 15.93 0.30
C VAL A 293 26.84 15.44 1.48
N PRO A 294 26.15 16.33 2.20
CA PRO A 294 25.29 15.95 3.31
C PRO A 294 24.06 15.18 2.82
N LEU A 295 23.74 14.07 3.50
CA LEU A 295 22.54 13.28 3.22
C LEU A 295 21.30 13.87 3.91
N SER A 296 20.17 13.90 3.22
CA SER A 296 18.86 14.21 3.81
C SER A 296 18.20 12.98 4.43
N THR A 297 17.21 13.21 5.30
CA THR A 297 16.37 12.14 5.83
C THR A 297 15.67 11.37 4.71
N ASN A 298 15.20 12.08 3.68
CA ASN A 298 14.53 11.44 2.54
C ASN A 298 15.48 10.51 1.79
N ASP A 299 16.77 10.82 1.66
CA ASP A 299 17.71 9.91 0.96
C ASP A 299 17.84 8.59 1.71
N VAL A 300 17.97 8.67 3.04
CA VAL A 300 18.10 7.51 3.93
C VAL A 300 16.82 6.68 3.91
N VAL A 301 15.66 7.32 4.06
CA VAL A 301 14.37 6.64 4.11
C VAL A 301 14.03 6.03 2.75
N THR A 302 14.23 6.75 1.64
CA THR A 302 13.98 6.23 0.28
C THR A 302 14.83 5.00 0.00
N ALA A 303 16.15 5.07 0.22
CA ALA A 303 17.03 3.92 -0.01
C ALA A 303 16.65 2.73 0.88
N TYR A 304 16.35 2.99 2.16
CA TYR A 304 15.96 1.94 3.10
C TYR A 304 14.64 1.25 2.70
N ILE A 305 13.59 2.03 2.40
CA ILE A 305 12.26 1.49 2.04
C ILE A 305 12.28 0.80 0.68
N ALA A 306 12.99 1.35 -0.32
CA ALA A 306 13.08 0.72 -1.62
C ALA A 306 13.73 -0.67 -1.53
N ARG A 307 14.74 -0.85 -0.67
CA ARG A 307 15.38 -2.16 -0.42
C ARG A 307 14.42 -3.12 0.27
N ILE A 308 13.63 -2.62 1.21
CA ILE A 308 12.61 -3.40 1.91
C ILE A 308 11.55 -3.95 0.96
N PHE A 309 11.07 -3.13 0.03
CA PHE A 309 10.12 -3.59 -0.98
C PHE A 309 10.70 -4.74 -1.83
N GLY A 310 12.03 -4.86 -1.88
CA GLY A 310 12.70 -5.74 -2.85
C GLY A 310 12.32 -5.33 -4.27
N ALA A 311 12.12 -4.03 -4.49
CA ALA A 311 11.65 -3.51 -5.75
C ALA A 311 12.75 -3.63 -6.81
N ARG A 312 12.41 -4.14 -7.99
CA ARG A 312 13.33 -4.17 -9.13
C ARG A 312 13.50 -2.79 -9.75
N ALA A 313 12.44 -1.98 -9.70
CA ALA A 313 12.54 -0.55 -9.92
C ALA A 313 11.64 0.18 -8.92
N CYS A 314 12.18 1.22 -8.30
CA CYS A 314 11.48 2.08 -7.37
C CYS A 314 11.52 3.51 -7.89
N SER A 315 10.37 4.14 -8.09
CA SER A 315 10.32 5.56 -8.43
C SER A 315 10.27 6.43 -7.17
N MET A 316 10.85 7.61 -7.26
CA MET A 316 10.70 8.68 -6.27
C MET A 316 10.16 9.93 -6.95
N ALA A 317 9.10 10.50 -6.36
CA ALA A 317 8.57 11.78 -6.82
C ALA A 317 9.54 12.93 -6.51
N VAL A 318 9.88 13.72 -7.52
CA VAL A 318 10.79 14.86 -7.45
C VAL A 318 10.08 16.13 -7.87
N ASN A 319 10.06 17.14 -7.00
CA ASN A 319 9.58 18.48 -7.34
C ASN A 319 10.64 19.23 -8.16
N PHE A 320 10.26 19.74 -9.34
CA PHE A 320 11.15 20.47 -10.23
C PHE A 320 11.16 21.99 -10.01
N ARG A 321 10.25 22.53 -9.20
CA ARG A 321 10.27 23.96 -8.85
C ARG A 321 11.56 24.34 -8.16
N GLY A 322 12.17 25.43 -8.60
CA GLY A 322 13.49 25.87 -8.13
C GLY A 322 14.66 24.96 -8.54
N ARG A 323 14.40 23.94 -9.38
CA ARG A 323 15.43 23.06 -9.94
C ARG A 323 15.57 23.19 -11.45
N LEU A 324 14.47 23.46 -12.15
CA LEU A 324 14.47 23.90 -13.54
C LEU A 324 14.28 25.41 -13.56
N ALA A 325 15.09 26.12 -14.35
CA ALA A 325 15.12 27.58 -14.35
C ALA A 325 13.78 28.24 -14.73
N SER A 326 12.95 27.54 -15.50
CA SER A 326 11.62 27.99 -15.91
C SER A 326 10.55 27.89 -14.83
N LEU A 327 10.80 27.11 -13.77
CA LEU A 327 9.83 26.75 -12.74
C LEU A 327 10.12 27.44 -11.42
N ARG A 328 9.11 28.14 -10.92
CA ARG A 328 9.16 28.92 -9.70
C ARG A 328 8.38 28.24 -8.57
N GLU A 329 8.66 28.66 -7.35
CA GLU A 329 7.96 28.16 -6.16
C GLU A 329 6.48 28.56 -6.10
N ASP A 330 6.08 29.59 -6.85
CA ASP A 330 4.70 30.09 -6.95
C ASP A 330 3.90 29.51 -8.13
N ASP A 331 4.48 28.62 -8.95
CA ASP A 331 3.75 27.95 -10.03
C ASP A 331 2.84 26.84 -9.47
N ALA A 332 1.53 26.94 -9.70
CA ALA A 332 0.53 25.92 -9.35
C ALA A 332 0.35 24.92 -10.50
N GLY A 333 0.26 23.63 -10.18
CA GLY A 333 0.13 22.56 -11.16
C GLY A 333 0.92 21.32 -10.80
N ASN A 334 0.98 20.38 -11.74
CA ASN A 334 1.80 19.18 -11.61
C ASN A 334 3.21 19.40 -12.19
N TYR A 335 4.12 19.95 -11.37
CA TYR A 335 5.54 20.15 -11.74
C TYR A 335 6.46 19.19 -11.01
N GLN A 336 6.03 17.93 -10.95
CA GLN A 336 6.80 16.81 -10.44
C GLN A 336 7.17 15.82 -11.55
N GLY A 337 8.20 15.02 -11.32
CA GLY A 337 8.44 13.82 -12.12
C GLY A 337 8.94 12.67 -11.27
N LEU A 338 9.14 11.53 -11.92
CA LEU A 338 9.51 10.28 -11.26
C LEU A 338 10.93 9.92 -11.64
N LEU A 339 11.81 9.93 -10.65
CA LEU A 339 13.17 9.41 -10.81
C LEU A 339 13.17 7.93 -10.43
N TRP A 340 13.57 7.06 -11.36
CA TRP A 340 13.64 5.62 -11.14
C TRP A 340 14.96 5.21 -10.52
N PHE A 341 14.92 4.19 -9.67
CA PHE A 341 16.08 3.58 -9.04
C PHE A 341 16.00 2.06 -9.16
N GLY A 342 17.08 1.43 -9.64
CA GLY A 342 17.28 -0.02 -9.57
C GLY A 342 17.93 -0.44 -8.25
N PRO A 343 18.13 -1.76 -8.03
CA PRO A 343 18.70 -2.29 -6.79
C PRO A 343 20.07 -1.68 -6.42
N ASP A 344 20.92 -1.45 -7.43
CA ASP A 344 22.24 -0.87 -7.23
C ASP A 344 22.17 0.61 -6.81
N ASP A 345 21.19 1.35 -7.33
CA ASP A 345 20.99 2.77 -7.01
C ASP A 345 20.53 3.01 -5.57
N ILE A 346 19.79 2.05 -5.00
CA ILE A 346 19.27 2.11 -3.62
C ILE A 346 20.16 1.35 -2.62
N SER A 347 21.29 0.79 -3.08
CA SER A 347 22.22 0.07 -2.22
C SER A 347 22.77 0.97 -1.10
N SER A 348 22.86 2.28 -1.35
CA SER A 348 23.28 3.30 -0.39
C SER A 348 22.47 4.60 -0.53
N PRO A 349 22.07 5.25 0.60
CA PRO A 349 21.48 6.59 0.58
C PRO A 349 22.30 7.64 -0.18
N ALA A 350 23.62 7.47 -0.23
CA ALA A 350 24.51 8.41 -0.92
C ALA A 350 24.37 8.37 -2.43
N LEU A 351 23.90 7.26 -3.01
CA LEU A 351 23.63 7.14 -4.44
C LEU A 351 22.31 7.84 -4.81
N VAL A 352 21.29 7.73 -3.95
CA VAL A 352 20.06 8.52 -4.06
C VAL A 352 20.37 10.02 -4.03
N ARG A 353 21.22 10.46 -3.08
CA ARG A 353 21.68 11.85 -3.02
C ARG A 353 22.45 12.27 -4.27
N ALA A 354 23.38 11.44 -4.75
CA ALA A 354 24.17 11.73 -5.94
C ALA A 354 23.28 11.95 -7.17
N ALA A 355 22.27 11.09 -7.37
CA ALA A 355 21.31 11.21 -8.46
C ALA A 355 20.52 12.53 -8.44
N LEU A 356 20.17 13.00 -7.24
CA LEU A 356 19.47 14.27 -7.04
C LEU A 356 20.38 15.49 -7.23
N GLU A 357 21.61 15.48 -6.70
CA GLU A 357 22.54 16.62 -6.85
C GLU A 357 23.05 16.75 -8.28
N GLN A 358 23.27 15.63 -8.99
CA GLN A 358 23.63 15.68 -10.41
C GLN A 358 22.57 16.43 -11.21
N GLY A 359 21.28 16.13 -10.97
CA GLY A 359 20.18 16.85 -11.59
C GLY A 359 20.07 18.32 -11.20
N ARG A 360 20.46 18.66 -9.96
CA ARG A 360 20.49 20.06 -9.51
C ARG A 360 21.61 20.87 -10.17
N CYS A 361 22.80 20.28 -10.32
CA CYS A 361 23.96 20.98 -10.87
C CYS A 361 23.98 21.01 -12.40
N GLN A 362 23.54 19.93 -13.05
CA GLN A 362 23.65 19.74 -14.50
C GLN A 362 22.32 19.88 -15.23
N GLY A 363 21.21 19.99 -14.49
CA GLY A 363 19.86 19.93 -15.05
C GLY A 363 19.43 18.52 -15.48
N VAL A 364 20.28 17.49 -15.28
CA VAL A 364 20.03 16.11 -15.72
C VAL A 364 20.13 15.14 -14.53
N TYR A 365 19.01 14.53 -14.18
CA TYR A 365 18.83 13.55 -13.11
C TYR A 365 19.13 12.17 -13.66
N ARG A 366 20.28 11.60 -13.27
CA ARG A 366 20.67 10.25 -13.67
C ARG A 366 20.80 9.34 -12.47
N ARG A 367 20.55 8.06 -12.71
CA ARG A 367 20.87 6.97 -11.79
C ARG A 367 22.39 6.86 -11.59
N CYS A 368 22.83 6.45 -10.41
CA CYS A 368 24.25 6.51 -10.00
C CYS A 368 24.80 5.18 -9.47
N GLY A 369 24.01 4.10 -9.46
CA GLY A 369 24.38 2.82 -8.85
C GLY A 369 25.35 1.98 -9.68
N SER A 370 25.40 2.17 -11.00
CA SER A 370 26.28 1.41 -11.90
C SER A 370 26.86 2.30 -13.01
N ASP A 371 28.05 1.95 -13.49
CA ASP A 371 28.66 2.53 -14.70
C ASP A 371 29.02 1.39 -15.68
N PRO A 372 28.33 1.28 -16.84
CA PRO A 372 27.29 2.18 -17.33
C PRO A 372 26.02 2.15 -16.47
N VAL A 373 25.23 3.24 -16.55
CA VAL A 373 23.94 3.35 -15.88
C VAL A 373 23.07 2.15 -16.28
N GLY A 374 22.62 1.38 -15.31
CA GLY A 374 21.86 0.16 -15.55
C GLY A 374 20.60 0.45 -16.36
N GLN A 375 20.16 -0.48 -17.21
CA GLN A 375 18.92 -0.26 -17.97
C GLN A 375 17.70 -0.40 -17.06
N LEU A 376 16.62 0.30 -17.41
CA LEU A 376 15.30 0.01 -16.83
C LEU A 376 14.91 -1.43 -17.16
N PRO A 377 14.12 -2.10 -16.31
CA PRO A 377 13.75 -3.48 -16.59
C PRO A 377 13.02 -3.59 -17.93
N GLY A 378 13.36 -4.60 -18.72
CA GLY A 378 12.69 -4.88 -19.99
C GLY A 378 11.22 -5.27 -19.79
N PHE A 379 10.49 -5.51 -20.88
CA PHE A 379 9.05 -5.83 -20.83
C PHE A 379 8.72 -6.99 -19.88
N TRP A 380 9.35 -8.15 -20.10
CA TRP A 380 9.11 -9.35 -19.29
C TRP A 380 9.60 -9.24 -17.85
N GLU A 381 10.73 -8.55 -17.67
CA GLU A 381 11.28 -8.28 -16.34
C GLU A 381 10.33 -7.39 -15.54
N THR A 382 9.82 -6.31 -16.14
CA THR A 382 8.84 -5.41 -15.53
C THR A 382 7.56 -6.14 -15.14
N LEU A 383 6.99 -6.95 -16.04
CA LEU A 383 5.78 -7.73 -15.76
C LEU A 383 5.92 -8.63 -14.52
N CYS A 384 7.08 -9.25 -14.32
CA CYS A 384 7.32 -10.16 -13.21
C CYS A 384 7.84 -9.46 -11.95
N SER A 385 8.19 -8.17 -12.06
CA SER A 385 8.87 -7.43 -11.01
C SER A 385 7.94 -6.94 -9.91
N ARG A 386 8.57 -6.59 -8.78
CA ARG A 386 7.99 -5.71 -7.76
C ARG A 386 8.37 -4.28 -8.09
N MET A 387 7.36 -3.43 -8.21
CA MET A 387 7.52 -2.01 -8.47
C MET A 387 7.25 -1.25 -7.18
N GLY A 388 8.07 -0.25 -6.90
CA GLY A 388 7.93 0.63 -5.74
C GLY A 388 7.66 2.07 -6.16
N VAL A 389 6.86 2.80 -5.38
CA VAL A 389 6.70 4.25 -5.51
C VAL A 389 6.94 4.90 -4.15
N ILE A 390 7.81 5.90 -4.09
CA ILE A 390 8.11 6.64 -2.87
C ILE A 390 7.82 8.12 -3.11
N THR A 391 7.03 8.73 -2.24
CA THR A 391 6.74 10.16 -2.27
C THR A 391 6.98 10.79 -0.91
N SER A 392 7.42 12.05 -0.91
CA SER A 392 7.71 12.80 0.31
C SER A 392 6.75 13.97 0.44
N TRP A 393 5.92 13.88 1.47
CA TRP A 393 4.91 14.85 1.90
C TRP A 393 5.39 15.58 3.17
N VAL A 394 6.71 15.62 3.38
CA VAL A 394 7.35 16.35 4.48
C VAL A 394 7.45 17.83 4.10
N PHE A 395 6.53 18.64 4.60
CA PHE A 395 6.57 20.09 4.47
C PHE A 395 7.31 20.70 5.66
N GLN A 396 8.03 21.82 5.48
CA GLN A 396 8.87 22.41 6.53
C GLN A 396 8.08 22.96 7.71
N ASP A 397 6.83 23.33 7.43
CA ASP A 397 6.01 24.15 8.28
C ASP A 397 5.10 23.33 9.19
N GLU A 398 4.77 23.85 10.37
CA GLU A 398 3.81 23.20 11.26
C GLU A 398 2.45 23.85 11.09
N PRO A 399 1.40 23.06 10.78
CA PRO A 399 0.07 23.60 10.56
C PRO A 399 -0.57 23.98 11.91
N MET A 400 -0.91 25.26 12.05
CA MET A 400 -1.56 25.78 13.26
C MET A 400 -2.99 26.25 12.94
N LEU A 401 -3.97 25.77 13.70
CA LEU A 401 -5.36 26.22 13.63
C LEU A 401 -5.66 27.18 14.77
N GLU A 402 -6.66 28.05 14.60
CA GLU A 402 -7.08 28.97 15.66
C GLU A 402 -7.62 28.23 16.89
N GLY A 403 -6.97 28.44 18.03
CA GLY A 403 -7.40 27.87 19.32
C GLY A 403 -7.29 26.34 19.42
N CYS A 404 -6.68 25.67 18.44
CA CYS A 404 -6.68 24.22 18.33
C CYS A 404 -5.26 23.66 18.19
N ARG A 405 -5.08 22.43 18.64
CA ARG A 405 -3.85 21.66 18.42
C ARG A 405 -4.10 20.58 17.38
N LEU A 406 -3.26 20.53 16.36
CA LEU A 406 -3.26 19.45 15.37
C LEU A 406 -2.52 18.24 15.94
N GLY A 407 -3.27 17.17 16.24
CA GLY A 407 -2.78 16.02 17.01
C GLY A 407 -2.28 14.87 16.15
N LEU A 408 -2.89 14.63 14.98
CA LEU A 408 -2.46 13.59 14.04
C LEU A 408 -2.84 13.99 12.61
N HIS A 409 -1.87 14.06 11.72
CA HIS A 409 -2.06 14.31 10.29
C HIS A 409 -1.73 13.07 9.48
N LEU A 410 -2.62 12.64 8.58
CA LEU A 410 -2.45 11.43 7.77
C LEU A 410 -2.70 11.75 6.30
N PRO A 411 -1.79 11.33 5.40
CA PRO A 411 -2.13 11.11 3.99
C PRO A 411 -3.31 10.14 3.87
N HIS A 412 -4.23 10.40 2.94
CA HIS A 412 -5.32 9.48 2.61
C HIS A 412 -5.14 8.95 1.18
N PHE A 413 -5.32 7.64 1.05
CA PHE A 413 -5.34 6.90 -0.20
C PHE A 413 -6.49 5.87 -0.13
N ASP A 414 -7.21 5.72 -1.23
CA ASP A 414 -8.06 4.55 -1.45
C ASP A 414 -7.15 3.34 -1.66
N LEU A 415 -7.27 2.32 -0.80
CA LEU A 415 -6.45 1.12 -0.90
C LEU A 415 -6.70 0.34 -2.20
N ASP A 416 -7.86 0.54 -2.84
CA ASP A 416 -8.17 -0.12 -4.10
C ASP A 416 -7.51 0.56 -5.32
N ASP A 417 -7.00 1.78 -5.14
CA ASP A 417 -6.27 2.55 -6.17
C ASP A 417 -4.75 2.34 -6.07
N VAL A 418 -4.26 1.67 -5.02
CA VAL A 418 -2.82 1.39 -4.85
C VAL A 418 -2.42 0.11 -5.61
N ASN A 419 -1.80 0.30 -6.77
CA ASN A 419 -1.43 -0.80 -7.67
C ASN A 419 -0.05 -1.43 -7.39
N SER A 420 0.89 -0.64 -6.88
CA SER A 420 2.28 -1.01 -6.57
C SER A 420 2.56 -0.84 -5.09
N ASP A 421 3.66 -1.41 -4.59
CA ASP A 421 4.09 -1.11 -3.23
C ASP A 421 4.44 0.39 -3.15
N MET A 422 3.90 1.09 -2.16
CA MET A 422 4.01 2.54 -2.07
C MET A 422 4.42 2.98 -0.68
N ALA A 423 5.25 4.03 -0.60
CA ALA A 423 5.61 4.69 0.63
C ALA A 423 5.36 6.20 0.56
N VAL A 424 4.76 6.73 1.60
CA VAL A 424 4.58 8.18 1.79
C VAL A 424 5.34 8.59 3.03
N ILE A 425 6.38 9.40 2.87
CA ILE A 425 7.12 10.01 3.99
C ILE A 425 6.38 11.28 4.38
N PHE A 426 5.96 11.44 5.63
CA PHE A 426 5.14 12.57 6.06
C PHE A 426 5.42 12.98 7.51
N ARG A 427 4.82 14.08 7.95
CA ARG A 427 4.86 14.52 9.36
C ARG A 427 3.52 14.24 10.03
N PRO A 428 3.41 13.20 10.88
CA PRO A 428 2.16 12.89 11.56
C PRO A 428 1.83 13.90 12.66
N ARG A 429 2.86 14.48 13.29
CA ARG A 429 2.77 15.39 14.43
C ARG A 429 3.94 16.38 14.38
N GLU A 430 3.84 17.44 15.18
CA GLU A 430 4.94 18.37 15.47
C GLU A 430 6.22 17.63 15.87
N GLY A 431 7.34 18.00 15.25
CA GLY A 431 8.65 17.38 15.49
C GLY A 431 8.83 15.91 15.07
N GLN A 432 7.80 15.24 14.55
CA GLN A 432 7.84 13.83 14.19
C GLN A 432 7.83 13.62 12.67
N GLN A 433 8.52 12.58 12.20
CA GLN A 433 8.42 12.08 10.83
C GLN A 433 7.99 10.62 10.87
N ALA A 434 7.16 10.24 9.91
CA ALA A 434 6.69 8.88 9.73
C ALA A 434 6.75 8.48 8.26
N VAL A 435 6.61 7.18 8.04
CA VAL A 435 6.36 6.61 6.73
C VAL A 435 5.05 5.81 6.78
N MET A 436 4.21 5.99 5.78
CA MET A 436 3.03 5.17 5.53
C MET A 436 3.35 4.23 4.38
N LEU A 437 3.26 2.92 4.65
CA LEU A 437 3.59 1.85 3.72
C LEU A 437 2.31 1.17 3.26
N PHE A 438 2.10 1.11 1.95
CA PHE A 438 1.04 0.38 1.29
C PHE A 438 1.67 -0.82 0.61
N THR A 439 1.47 -2.02 1.14
CA THR A 439 2.20 -3.22 0.68
C THR A 439 1.30 -4.43 0.54
N LYS A 440 1.55 -5.25 -0.48
CA LYS A 440 0.77 -6.47 -0.74
C LYS A 440 1.35 -7.72 -0.10
N GLU A 441 2.68 -7.85 -0.10
CA GLU A 441 3.37 -9.10 0.29
C GLU A 441 4.56 -8.87 1.25
N LEU A 442 4.62 -7.72 1.91
CA LEU A 442 5.76 -7.39 2.78
C LEU A 442 5.61 -7.99 4.18
N ASP A 443 6.56 -8.86 4.54
CA ASP A 443 6.78 -9.30 5.93
C ASP A 443 7.42 -8.17 6.73
N ILE A 444 6.56 -7.31 7.25
CA ILE A 444 6.99 -6.12 7.97
C ILE A 444 7.58 -6.45 9.35
N ASP A 445 7.21 -7.60 9.92
CA ASP A 445 7.72 -8.00 11.24
C ASP A 445 9.20 -8.35 11.10
N ALA A 446 9.58 -9.04 10.03
CA ALA A 446 11.00 -9.26 9.69
C ALA A 446 11.75 -7.94 9.45
N VAL A 447 11.11 -6.98 8.78
CA VAL A 447 11.72 -5.67 8.42
C VAL A 447 11.92 -4.76 9.64
N THR A 448 10.95 -4.73 10.55
CA THR A 448 11.02 -3.92 11.76
C THR A 448 11.90 -4.57 12.84
N ALA A 449 12.08 -5.89 12.80
CA ALA A 449 13.01 -6.61 13.66
C ALA A 449 14.48 -6.49 13.24
N ALA A 450 14.78 -5.97 12.04
CA ALA A 450 16.15 -5.80 11.59
C ALA A 450 16.90 -4.80 12.50
N PRO A 451 18.12 -5.12 12.99
CA PRO A 451 18.85 -4.23 13.92
C PRO A 451 19.10 -2.82 13.35
N ASP A 452 19.28 -2.74 12.04
CA ASP A 452 19.48 -1.51 11.27
C ASP A 452 18.16 -0.81 10.87
N SER A 453 17.01 -1.31 11.34
CA SER A 453 15.72 -0.73 10.98
C SER A 453 15.59 0.70 11.47
N ILE A 454 15.31 1.62 10.54
CA ILE A 454 14.97 3.01 10.84
C ILE A 454 13.47 3.19 11.15
N LEU A 455 12.68 2.12 11.12
CA LEU A 455 11.28 2.13 11.53
C LEU A 455 11.22 1.88 13.05
N GLY A 456 10.35 2.59 13.76
CA GLY A 456 10.21 2.45 15.21
C GLY A 456 9.76 1.04 15.64
N GLU A 457 10.36 0.52 16.73
CA GLU A 457 10.02 -0.79 17.31
C GLU A 457 8.86 -0.69 18.33
N PRO A 458 8.06 -1.75 18.53
CA PRO A 458 7.06 -1.80 19.60
C PRO A 458 7.63 -1.72 21.02
N ALA A 459 8.84 -2.24 21.27
CA ALA A 459 9.51 -2.12 22.57
C ALA A 459 9.91 -0.66 22.88
N LEU A 460 10.17 0.12 21.83
CA LEU A 460 10.35 1.56 21.95
C LEU A 460 9.06 2.26 22.39
N LEU A 461 7.86 1.73 22.12
CA LEU A 461 6.61 2.35 22.62
C LEU A 461 6.50 2.30 24.15
N MET A 462 6.92 1.20 24.81
CA MET A 462 6.92 1.14 26.28
C MET A 462 7.87 2.17 26.88
N LEU A 463 9.08 2.31 26.30
CA LEU A 463 10.09 3.26 26.77
C LEU A 463 9.75 4.72 26.40
N GLU A 464 9.26 4.97 25.18
CA GLU A 464 8.92 6.29 24.66
C GLU A 464 7.67 6.86 25.32
N GLN A 465 6.66 6.02 25.58
CA GLN A 465 5.41 6.47 26.21
C GLN A 465 5.40 6.31 27.73
N GLY A 466 6.41 5.66 28.32
CA GLY A 466 6.44 5.38 29.76
C GLY A 466 5.25 4.55 30.24
N ILE A 467 4.74 3.65 29.38
CA ILE A 467 3.61 2.78 29.68
C ILE A 467 4.08 1.40 30.14
N SER A 468 3.31 0.79 31.03
CA SER A 468 3.54 -0.55 31.55
C SER A 468 3.41 -1.62 30.47
N PHE A 469 3.95 -2.82 30.73
CA PHE A 469 3.74 -3.98 29.86
C PHE A 469 2.25 -4.27 29.72
N GLU A 470 1.49 -4.18 30.82
CA GLU A 470 0.05 -4.48 30.81
C GLU A 470 -0.76 -3.44 30.02
N GLU A 471 -0.37 -2.16 30.06
CA GLU A 471 -0.98 -1.11 29.22
C GLU A 471 -0.65 -1.32 27.74
N ALA A 472 0.62 -1.59 27.41
CA ALA A 472 1.04 -1.90 26.06
C ALA A 472 0.37 -3.18 25.54
N TRP A 473 0.26 -4.20 26.39
CA TRP A 473 -0.44 -5.45 26.10
C TRP A 473 -1.92 -5.21 25.84
N THR A 474 -2.60 -4.49 26.74
CA THR A 474 -4.03 -4.16 26.60
C THR A 474 -4.28 -3.35 25.33
N PHE A 475 -3.38 -2.42 25.00
CA PHE A 475 -3.43 -1.68 23.75
C PHE A 475 -3.30 -2.61 22.54
N CYS A 476 -2.30 -3.50 22.55
CA CYS A 476 -2.11 -4.49 21.50
C CYS A 476 -3.29 -5.46 21.37
N GLU A 477 -3.85 -5.95 22.47
CA GLU A 477 -4.99 -6.88 22.49
C GLU A 477 -6.27 -6.20 21.95
N LYS A 478 -6.49 -4.93 22.30
CA LYS A 478 -7.59 -4.12 21.72
C LYS A 478 -7.44 -3.93 20.21
N LYS A 479 -6.22 -3.65 19.73
CA LYS A 479 -5.95 -3.38 18.30
C LYS A 479 -5.82 -4.65 17.47
N ARG A 480 -5.33 -5.74 18.06
CA ARG A 480 -5.05 -7.02 17.41
C ARG A 480 -5.47 -8.17 18.32
N PRO A 481 -6.78 -8.51 18.39
CA PRO A 481 -7.31 -9.53 19.30
C PRO A 481 -6.87 -10.98 18.99
N ILE A 482 -5.92 -11.17 18.08
CA ILE A 482 -5.38 -12.47 17.61
C ILE A 482 -3.85 -12.52 17.75
N VAL A 483 -3.18 -11.38 17.95
CA VAL A 483 -1.71 -11.36 18.06
C VAL A 483 -1.33 -11.46 19.53
N TYR A 484 -0.81 -12.61 19.91
CA TYR A 484 -0.28 -12.88 21.23
C TYR A 484 1.21 -13.17 21.06
N PRO A 485 2.13 -12.29 21.50
CA PRO A 485 3.56 -12.58 21.38
C PRO A 485 3.95 -13.80 22.21
N ASN A 486 5.08 -14.39 21.84
CA ASN A 486 5.71 -15.52 22.52
C ASN A 486 5.77 -15.28 24.05
N VAL A 487 5.38 -16.27 24.85
CA VAL A 487 5.36 -16.19 26.33
C VAL A 487 6.74 -15.83 26.91
N GLY A 488 7.83 -16.36 26.35
CA GLY A 488 9.19 -15.96 26.72
C GLY A 488 9.46 -14.48 26.44
N PHE A 489 9.03 -13.96 25.29
CA PHE A 489 9.15 -12.53 24.99
C PHE A 489 8.32 -11.67 25.94
N GLN A 490 7.13 -12.13 26.34
CA GLN A 490 6.33 -11.44 27.37
C GLN A 490 7.08 -11.36 28.71
N GLN A 491 7.75 -12.42 29.13
CA GLN A 491 8.57 -12.41 30.35
C GLN A 491 9.77 -11.47 30.23
N GLN A 492 10.40 -11.42 29.06
CA GLN A 492 11.48 -10.46 28.80
C GLN A 492 10.98 -9.01 28.88
N LEU A 493 9.79 -8.70 28.34
CA LEU A 493 9.20 -7.36 28.44
C LEU A 493 8.81 -6.99 29.88
N ARG A 494 8.28 -7.94 30.68
CA ARG A 494 8.00 -7.72 32.11
C ARG A 494 9.29 -7.50 32.91
N HIS A 495 10.36 -8.21 32.56
CA HIS A 495 11.68 -7.97 33.16
C HIS A 495 12.24 -6.60 32.76
N LEU A 496 12.10 -6.22 31.49
CA LEU A 496 12.48 -4.91 30.98
C LEU A 496 11.73 -3.79 31.71
N GLU A 497 10.42 -3.94 31.90
CA GLU A 497 9.59 -3.01 32.67
C GLU A 497 10.11 -2.85 34.11
N LYS A 498 10.46 -3.96 34.78
CA LYS A 498 11.05 -3.91 36.12
C LYS A 498 12.36 -3.11 36.12
N ILE A 499 13.26 -3.38 35.19
CA ILE A 499 14.53 -2.63 35.05
C ILE A 499 14.26 -1.15 34.79
N MET A 500 13.31 -0.84 33.90
CA MET A 500 12.93 0.54 33.59
C MET A 500 12.40 1.26 34.81
N ALA A 501 11.52 0.64 35.60
CA ALA A 501 10.97 1.22 36.81
C ALA A 501 12.05 1.47 37.90
N GLU A 502 13.09 0.64 37.94
CA GLU A 502 14.17 0.74 38.92
C GLU A 502 15.25 1.75 38.52
N VAL A 503 15.58 1.87 37.23
CA VAL A 503 16.81 2.56 36.79
C VAL A 503 16.56 3.75 35.86
N VAL A 504 15.42 3.80 35.15
CA VAL A 504 15.16 4.85 34.16
C VAL A 504 14.44 6.03 34.82
N ASP A 505 15.09 7.19 34.77
CA ASP A 505 14.44 8.45 35.14
C ASP A 505 13.63 8.96 33.93
N PHE A 506 12.33 8.67 33.90
CA PHE A 506 11.45 9.08 32.80
C PHE A 506 11.33 10.61 32.64
N LYS A 507 11.81 11.43 33.60
CA LYS A 507 11.91 12.89 33.44
C LYS A 507 13.21 13.33 32.78
N ALA A 508 14.20 12.45 32.68
CA ALA A 508 15.46 12.74 32.02
C ALA A 508 15.30 12.87 30.50
N PRO A 509 16.22 13.56 29.81
CA PRO A 509 16.28 13.52 28.34
C PRO A 509 16.41 12.08 27.83
N TRP A 510 15.77 11.79 26.70
CA TRP A 510 15.71 10.45 26.09
C TRP A 510 17.06 9.73 26.02
N GLN A 511 18.13 10.43 25.63
CA GLN A 511 19.48 9.86 25.53
C GLN A 511 19.98 9.33 26.88
N LYS A 512 19.63 10.01 27.97
CA LYS A 512 19.97 9.58 29.33
C LYS A 512 19.13 8.39 29.75
N GLN A 513 17.84 8.36 29.41
CA GLN A 513 16.95 7.21 29.66
C GLN A 513 17.47 5.94 28.98
N VAL A 514 17.78 6.02 27.67
CA VAL A 514 18.34 4.90 26.90
C VAL A 514 19.70 4.46 27.45
N LYS A 515 20.55 5.41 27.86
CA LYS A 515 21.84 5.09 28.48
C LYS A 515 21.66 4.33 29.81
N GLN A 516 20.81 4.84 30.69
CA GLN A 516 20.46 4.20 31.97
C GLN A 516 19.95 2.77 31.74
N LEU A 517 19.05 2.59 30.79
CA LEU A 517 18.50 1.29 30.46
C LEU A 517 19.58 0.32 29.94
N ARG A 518 20.45 0.77 29.02
CA ARG A 518 21.55 -0.06 28.48
C ARG A 518 22.56 -0.49 29.53
N GLU A 519 22.85 0.39 30.49
CA GLU A 519 23.76 0.10 31.59
C GLU A 519 23.14 -0.88 32.59
N ALA A 520 21.82 -0.81 32.77
CA ALA A 520 21.06 -1.69 33.65
C ALA A 520 20.74 -3.07 33.04
N LEU A 521 20.66 -3.15 31.71
CA LEU A 521 20.37 -4.39 31.03
C LEU A 521 21.49 -5.42 31.28
N PRO A 522 21.14 -6.64 31.70
CA PRO A 522 22.12 -7.66 31.97
C PRO A 522 22.90 -8.05 30.71
N LYS A 523 24.21 -8.24 30.87
CA LYS A 523 25.10 -8.70 29.79
C LYS A 523 25.22 -10.22 29.84
N GLY A 524 25.23 -10.86 28.66
CA GLY A 524 25.44 -12.30 28.52
C GLY A 524 24.17 -13.05 28.11
N ASP A 525 24.22 -14.37 28.22
CA ASP A 525 23.12 -15.26 27.88
C ASP A 525 22.01 -15.21 28.95
N LEU A 526 20.76 -15.02 28.50
CA LEU A 526 19.57 -14.97 29.36
C LEU A 526 19.03 -16.37 29.69
N GLU A 527 19.53 -17.44 29.07
CA GLU A 527 19.02 -18.80 29.25
C GLU A 527 19.87 -19.65 30.20
N GLY A 528 21.08 -19.19 30.57
CA GLY A 528 21.99 -19.92 31.43
C GLY A 528 21.55 -19.97 32.91
N PRO A 529 22.06 -20.92 33.72
CA PRO A 529 21.77 -21.02 35.16
C PRO A 529 22.28 -19.82 35.98
N LYS A 530 23.15 -18.99 35.39
CA LYS A 530 23.62 -17.72 35.96
C LYS A 530 22.89 -16.51 35.39
N SER A 531 21.85 -16.74 34.59
CA SER A 531 21.08 -15.67 33.97
C SER A 531 20.40 -14.83 35.05
N PRO A 532 20.49 -13.50 34.97
CA PRO A 532 19.74 -12.60 35.85
C PRO A 532 18.23 -12.60 35.56
N LEU A 533 17.82 -13.16 34.42
CA LEU A 533 16.44 -13.49 34.11
C LEU A 533 16.33 -14.99 33.88
N PRO A 534 16.00 -15.81 34.90
CA PRO A 534 15.80 -17.25 34.70
C PRO A 534 14.51 -17.46 33.90
N ILE A 535 14.62 -17.34 32.58
CA ILE A 535 13.49 -17.24 31.66
C ILE A 535 12.60 -18.48 31.71
N ARG A 536 13.21 -19.66 31.90
CA ARG A 536 12.49 -20.93 32.05
C ARG A 536 11.68 -20.97 33.35
N ASP A 537 12.19 -20.39 34.44
CA ASP A 537 11.47 -20.29 35.70
C ASP A 537 10.33 -19.27 35.61
N ALA A 538 10.56 -18.15 34.93
CA ALA A 538 9.52 -17.15 34.66
C ALA A 538 8.39 -17.72 33.80
N ILE A 539 8.72 -18.46 32.73
CA ILE A 539 7.75 -19.20 31.92
C ILE A 539 7.00 -20.22 32.80
N GLY A 540 7.72 -20.94 33.66
CA GLY A 540 7.14 -21.91 34.59
C GLY A 540 6.14 -21.30 35.56
N SER A 541 6.49 -20.16 36.17
CA SER A 541 5.59 -19.41 37.06
C SER A 541 4.32 -18.97 36.33
N CYS A 542 4.44 -18.37 35.15
CA CYS A 542 3.29 -17.94 34.36
C CYS A 542 2.44 -19.11 33.87
N MET A 543 3.06 -20.21 33.44
CA MET A 543 2.34 -21.42 33.07
C MET A 543 1.61 -22.04 34.27
N GLY A 544 2.24 -22.09 35.44
CA GLY A 544 1.62 -22.55 36.67
C GLY A 544 0.39 -21.73 37.06
N ALA A 545 0.48 -20.40 36.94
CA ALA A 545 -0.66 -19.51 37.14
C ALA A 545 -1.78 -19.75 36.12
N ALA A 546 -1.45 -19.90 34.82
CA ALA A 546 -2.44 -20.19 33.78
C ALA A 546 -3.13 -21.55 34.00
N LEU A 547 -2.39 -22.57 34.45
CA LEU A 547 -2.97 -23.86 34.83
C LEU A 547 -3.92 -23.73 36.02
N ASN A 548 -3.55 -22.97 37.07
CA ASN A 548 -4.44 -22.70 38.20
C ASN A 548 -5.73 -22.00 37.76
N GLU A 549 -5.64 -20.99 36.89
CA GLU A 549 -6.81 -20.28 36.35
C GLU A 549 -7.69 -21.22 35.52
N LEU A 550 -7.09 -22.10 34.73
CA LEU A 550 -7.80 -23.07 33.91
C LEU A 550 -8.51 -24.11 34.77
N GLU A 551 -7.84 -24.66 35.78
CA GLU A 551 -8.42 -25.59 36.77
C GLU A 551 -9.62 -24.94 37.48
N ALA A 552 -9.45 -23.72 37.98
CA ALA A 552 -10.53 -22.94 38.60
C ALA A 552 -11.68 -22.64 37.62
N LEU A 553 -11.37 -22.37 36.35
CA LEU A 553 -12.39 -22.17 35.31
C LEU A 553 -13.20 -23.45 35.09
N VAL A 554 -12.55 -24.63 35.07
CA VAL A 554 -13.22 -25.93 34.93
C VAL A 554 -14.16 -26.18 36.11
N GLU A 555 -13.70 -25.99 37.35
CA GLU A 555 -14.54 -26.11 38.55
C GLU A 555 -15.73 -25.14 38.51
N LYS A 556 -15.47 -23.89 38.13
CA LYS A 556 -16.50 -22.87 38.00
C LYS A 556 -17.51 -23.24 36.93
N VAL A 557 -17.09 -23.78 35.79
CA VAL A 557 -17.97 -24.26 34.71
C VAL A 557 -18.83 -25.43 35.17
N LEU A 558 -18.27 -26.35 35.96
CA LEU A 558 -19.02 -27.47 36.54
C LEU A 558 -20.14 -26.98 37.48
N SER A 559 -19.85 -25.95 38.28
CA SER A 559 -20.86 -25.31 39.14
C SER A 559 -21.81 -24.34 38.42
N GLN A 560 -21.38 -23.78 37.28
CA GLN A 560 -22.07 -22.74 36.51
C GLN A 560 -22.01 -23.04 35.00
N PRO A 561 -22.82 -23.99 34.50
CA PRO A 561 -22.78 -24.45 33.10
C PRO A 561 -22.92 -23.32 32.06
N GLN A 562 -23.61 -22.23 32.40
CA GLN A 562 -23.79 -21.05 31.54
C GLN A 562 -22.45 -20.42 31.10
N LEU A 563 -21.36 -20.63 31.86
CA LEU A 563 -20.04 -20.12 31.49
C LEU A 563 -19.44 -20.83 30.26
N LEU A 564 -19.91 -22.03 29.91
CA LEU A 564 -19.53 -22.70 28.65
C LEU A 564 -19.86 -21.83 27.43
N GLN A 565 -20.89 -20.99 27.49
CA GLN A 565 -21.25 -20.15 26.35
C GLN A 565 -20.36 -18.90 26.20
N LYS A 566 -19.60 -18.53 27.23
CA LYS A 566 -18.71 -17.35 27.21
C LYS A 566 -17.41 -17.65 26.49
N ARG A 567 -17.40 -17.46 25.15
CA ARG A 567 -16.25 -17.71 24.27
C ARG A 567 -14.92 -17.13 24.78
N GLU A 568 -14.95 -15.91 25.31
CA GLU A 568 -13.74 -15.19 25.70
C GLU A 568 -12.96 -15.87 26.85
N LEU A 569 -13.65 -16.58 27.74
CA LEU A 569 -13.00 -17.33 28.83
C LEU A 569 -12.08 -18.43 28.29
N TRP A 570 -12.52 -19.12 27.23
CA TRP A 570 -11.76 -20.21 26.60
C TRP A 570 -10.72 -19.72 25.62
N LYS A 571 -11.02 -18.62 24.92
CA LYS A 571 -10.13 -18.05 23.91
C LYS A 571 -8.79 -17.64 24.51
N ARG A 572 -8.81 -16.95 25.66
CA ARG A 572 -7.60 -16.53 26.37
C ARG A 572 -6.70 -17.72 26.75
N GLN A 573 -7.30 -18.77 27.32
CA GLN A 573 -6.58 -19.98 27.71
C GLN A 573 -6.03 -20.73 26.48
N GLY A 574 -6.87 -20.90 25.45
CA GLY A 574 -6.45 -21.57 24.21
C GLY A 574 -5.27 -20.90 23.54
N LEU A 575 -5.30 -19.57 23.39
CA LEU A 575 -4.21 -18.82 22.75
C LEU A 575 -2.91 -18.86 23.57
N PHE A 576 -3.01 -18.86 24.91
CA PHE A 576 -1.85 -19.01 25.78
C PHE A 576 -1.14 -20.36 25.55
N PHE A 577 -1.88 -21.47 25.60
CA PHE A 577 -1.28 -22.81 25.42
C PHE A 577 -0.89 -23.10 23.97
N GLU A 578 -1.64 -22.59 22.99
CA GLU A 578 -1.26 -22.62 21.57
C GLU A 578 0.09 -21.91 21.35
N ASN A 579 0.32 -20.78 22.01
CA ASN A 579 1.61 -20.08 21.93
C ASN A 579 2.73 -20.84 22.61
N LEU A 580 2.51 -21.39 23.81
CA LEU A 580 3.51 -22.23 24.46
C LEU A 580 3.94 -23.38 23.54
N HIS A 581 2.97 -24.04 22.90
CA HIS A 581 3.19 -25.10 21.92
C HIS A 581 3.96 -24.62 20.68
N LYS A 582 3.44 -23.63 19.96
CA LYS A 582 4.00 -23.15 18.67
C LYS A 582 5.41 -22.61 18.81
N TYR A 583 5.69 -21.91 19.91
CA TYR A 583 6.99 -21.32 20.16
C TYR A 583 7.94 -22.24 20.94
N LYS A 584 7.50 -23.46 21.28
CA LYS A 584 8.27 -24.42 22.08
C LYS A 584 8.81 -23.79 23.37
N ALA A 585 7.99 -23.00 24.04
CA ALA A 585 8.35 -22.37 25.32
C ALA A 585 8.32 -23.45 26.41
N ILE A 586 9.49 -23.80 26.93
CA ILE A 586 9.67 -24.89 27.88
C ILE A 586 10.02 -24.33 29.27
N PRO A 587 9.18 -24.56 30.29
CA PRO A 587 9.43 -24.09 31.65
C PRO A 587 10.63 -24.83 32.28
N GLY A 588 11.09 -24.38 33.45
CA GLY A 588 12.12 -25.07 34.23
C GLY A 588 11.58 -26.23 35.07
N ASP A 589 10.27 -26.22 35.38
CA ASP A 589 9.62 -27.15 36.30
C ASP A 589 8.97 -28.33 35.56
N LEU A 590 9.50 -29.54 35.77
CA LEU A 590 8.97 -30.79 35.22
C LEU A 590 7.56 -31.13 35.75
N ALA A 591 7.20 -30.71 36.95
CA ALA A 591 5.90 -31.01 37.55
C ALA A 591 4.74 -30.41 36.74
N LEU A 592 4.99 -29.32 36.01
CA LEU A 592 3.99 -28.68 35.14
C LEU A 592 3.55 -29.59 33.98
N LEU A 593 4.39 -30.53 33.55
CA LEU A 593 4.01 -31.53 32.53
C LEU A 593 2.91 -32.46 33.05
N GLY A 594 3.03 -32.92 34.30
CA GLY A 594 2.02 -33.75 34.95
C GLY A 594 0.71 -32.99 35.13
N ARG A 595 0.79 -31.74 35.59
CA ARG A 595 -0.37 -30.86 35.77
C ARG A 595 -1.09 -30.55 34.46
N ALA A 596 -0.35 -30.24 33.39
CA ALA A 596 -0.92 -29.98 32.07
C ALA A 596 -1.73 -31.18 31.54
N LYS A 597 -1.23 -32.40 31.74
CA LYS A 597 -1.96 -33.64 31.37
C LYS A 597 -3.25 -33.79 32.17
N VAL A 598 -3.19 -33.57 33.50
CA VAL A 598 -4.38 -33.62 34.37
C VAL A 598 -5.42 -32.58 33.93
N ALA A 599 -5.00 -31.34 33.67
CA ALA A 599 -5.89 -30.27 33.20
C ALA A 599 -6.52 -30.60 31.83
N ALA A 600 -5.75 -31.18 30.90
CA ALA A 600 -6.27 -31.63 29.61
C ALA A 600 -7.35 -32.73 29.77
N ASP A 601 -7.11 -33.71 30.65
CA ASP A 601 -8.08 -34.77 30.94
C ASP A 601 -9.36 -34.22 31.58
N GLN A 602 -9.23 -33.26 32.51
CA GLN A 602 -10.37 -32.56 33.12
C GLN A 602 -11.19 -31.81 32.07
N LEU A 603 -10.55 -31.06 31.16
CA LEU A 603 -11.24 -30.38 30.06
C LEU A 603 -11.99 -31.36 29.15
N ARG A 604 -11.35 -32.49 28.80
CA ARG A 604 -12.01 -33.55 28.01
C ARG A 604 -13.16 -34.22 28.75
N SER A 605 -13.15 -34.22 30.08
CA SER A 605 -14.25 -34.79 30.87
C SER A 605 -15.54 -33.97 30.76
N LEU A 606 -15.45 -32.67 30.42
CA LEU A 606 -16.63 -31.82 30.23
C LEU A 606 -17.59 -32.35 29.17
N GLN A 607 -17.08 -33.02 28.12
CA GLN A 607 -17.94 -33.63 27.08
C GLN A 607 -18.73 -34.86 27.57
N ARG A 608 -18.39 -35.41 28.74
CA ARG A 608 -19.15 -36.50 29.38
C ARG A 608 -20.35 -35.97 30.16
N VAL A 609 -20.24 -34.73 30.64
CA VAL A 609 -21.25 -34.04 31.46
C VAL A 609 -22.16 -33.18 30.59
N TYR A 610 -21.60 -32.54 29.56
CA TYR A 610 -22.31 -31.60 28.70
C TYR A 610 -22.28 -32.05 27.23
N SER A 611 -23.32 -31.66 26.49
CA SER A 611 -23.43 -31.93 25.06
C SER A 611 -22.24 -31.36 24.26
N ASP A 612 -21.67 -32.17 23.38
CA ASP A 612 -20.60 -31.78 22.45
C ASP A 612 -21.04 -30.70 21.44
N SER A 613 -22.35 -30.49 21.30
CA SER A 613 -22.94 -29.41 20.49
C SER A 613 -22.67 -28.03 21.08
N LEU A 614 -22.38 -27.92 22.39
CA LEU A 614 -22.08 -26.64 23.03
C LEU A 614 -20.72 -26.10 22.58
N LYS A 615 -20.71 -24.83 22.14
CA LYS A 615 -19.49 -24.16 21.67
C LYS A 615 -18.37 -24.16 22.71
N GLY A 616 -18.71 -23.98 23.99
CA GLY A 616 -17.75 -24.05 25.10
C GLY A 616 -17.04 -25.38 25.23
N VAL A 617 -17.77 -26.50 25.07
CA VAL A 617 -17.18 -27.85 25.14
C VAL A 617 -16.20 -28.06 23.99
N LYS A 618 -16.53 -27.58 22.79
CA LYS A 618 -15.60 -27.61 21.63
C LYS A 618 -14.34 -26.78 21.87
N LEU A 619 -14.48 -25.60 22.46
CA LEU A 619 -13.34 -24.74 22.79
C LEU A 619 -12.49 -25.34 23.92
N ALA A 620 -13.10 -25.85 24.99
CA ALA A 620 -12.40 -26.57 26.06
C ALA A 620 -11.60 -27.77 25.51
N ASN A 621 -12.19 -28.54 24.60
CA ASN A 621 -11.51 -29.64 23.90
C ASN A 621 -10.33 -29.14 23.03
N ALA A 622 -10.42 -27.94 22.45
CA ALA A 622 -9.29 -27.34 21.72
C ALA A 622 -8.16 -26.93 22.68
N VAL A 623 -8.48 -26.32 23.83
CA VAL A 623 -7.47 -26.03 24.88
C VAL A 623 -6.79 -27.31 25.37
N ALA A 624 -7.56 -28.38 25.59
CA ALA A 624 -7.02 -29.68 25.97
C ALA A 624 -6.05 -30.24 24.91
N GLN A 625 -6.37 -30.03 23.62
CA GLN A 625 -5.51 -30.47 22.52
C GLN A 625 -4.18 -29.72 22.50
N GLU A 626 -4.19 -28.39 22.70
CA GLU A 626 -2.96 -27.58 22.77
C GLU A 626 -2.09 -27.96 23.97
N LEU A 627 -2.69 -28.25 25.13
CA LEU A 627 -1.96 -28.76 26.30
C LEU A 627 -1.26 -30.10 26.02
N GLU A 628 -1.94 -31.02 25.36
CA GLU A 628 -1.37 -32.32 24.99
C GLU A 628 -0.25 -32.18 23.95
N ASP A 629 -0.44 -31.32 22.96
CA ASP A 629 0.54 -31.12 21.90
C ASP A 629 1.78 -30.39 22.42
N TRP A 630 1.61 -29.38 23.28
CA TRP A 630 2.69 -28.80 24.06
C TRP A 630 3.41 -29.87 24.91
N SER A 631 2.66 -30.71 25.64
CA SER A 631 3.25 -31.74 26.51
C SER A 631 4.12 -32.74 25.73
N LYS A 632 3.75 -33.09 24.48
CA LYS A 632 4.55 -33.96 23.61
C LYS A 632 5.88 -33.32 23.21
N VAL A 633 5.88 -32.00 23.02
CA VAL A 633 7.08 -31.23 22.64
C VAL A 633 7.97 -30.98 23.87
N ALA A 634 7.37 -30.68 25.02
CA ALA A 634 8.10 -30.33 26.24
C ALA A 634 8.69 -31.54 26.97
N ALA A 635 8.04 -32.71 26.93
CA ALA A 635 8.47 -33.87 27.70
C ALA A 635 9.92 -34.31 27.42
N PRO A 636 10.36 -34.50 26.15
CA PRO A 636 11.73 -34.95 25.89
C PRO A 636 12.79 -33.94 26.36
N GLU A 637 12.51 -32.65 26.24
CA GLU A 637 13.43 -31.57 26.62
C GLU A 637 13.54 -31.41 28.14
N LEU A 638 12.43 -31.58 28.86
CA LEU A 638 12.41 -31.54 30.33
C LEU A 638 13.05 -32.79 30.94
N GLU A 639 12.76 -33.97 30.39
CA GLU A 639 13.37 -35.25 30.82
C GLU A 639 14.88 -35.26 30.56
N LYS A 640 15.32 -34.72 29.41
CA LYS A 640 16.74 -34.53 29.11
C LYS A 640 17.42 -33.59 30.11
N ALA A 641 16.78 -32.46 30.43
CA ALA A 641 17.33 -31.50 31.39
C ALA A 641 17.44 -32.09 32.82
N GLU A 642 16.49 -32.94 33.22
CA GLU A 642 16.56 -33.67 34.49
C GLU A 642 17.66 -34.77 34.47
N GLY A 643 17.79 -35.45 33.33
CA GLY A 643 18.79 -36.50 33.10
C GLY A 643 20.22 -35.99 33.08
N GLU A 644 20.49 -34.83 32.48
CA GLU A 644 21.82 -34.18 32.49
C GLU A 644 22.26 -33.77 33.92
N GLY A 645 21.32 -33.71 34.87
CA GLY A 645 21.59 -33.50 36.30
C GLY A 645 21.87 -34.78 37.11
N ARG A 646 21.72 -35.99 36.53
CA ARG A 646 21.92 -37.28 37.23
C ARG A 646 22.98 -38.15 36.53
N PRO A 647 23.98 -38.68 37.26
CA PRO A 647 24.96 -39.62 36.68
C PRO A 647 24.27 -40.92 36.23
N GLU A 648 24.38 -41.25 34.94
CA GLU A 648 23.60 -42.29 34.25
C GLU A 648 23.87 -43.74 34.72
N ALA A 649 22.79 -44.51 34.92
CA ALA A 649 22.78 -45.98 34.95
C ALA A 649 21.82 -46.51 33.86
N LYS A 650 22.34 -47.35 32.95
CA LYS A 650 21.66 -47.88 31.74
C LYS A 650 20.68 -49.01 32.04
N ALA A 651 19.49 -48.99 31.45
CA ALA A 651 18.63 -50.18 31.27
C ALA A 651 17.70 -50.10 30.04
N GLU A 652 17.49 -51.26 29.43
CA GLU A 652 16.94 -51.55 28.08
C GLU A 652 15.41 -51.47 27.93
N GLU A 653 14.95 -51.11 26.73
CA GLU A 653 13.54 -51.09 26.28
C GLU A 653 13.06 -52.44 25.70
N LYS A 654 11.78 -52.78 25.95
CA LYS A 654 11.02 -53.84 25.25
C LYS A 654 9.76 -53.26 24.56
N PRO A 655 9.42 -53.69 23.33
CA PRO A 655 8.31 -53.12 22.56
C PRO A 655 6.95 -53.81 22.85
N LYS A 656 5.85 -53.03 22.82
CA LYS A 656 4.47 -53.49 23.03
C LYS A 656 3.67 -53.61 21.73
N GLU A 657 2.89 -54.69 21.64
CA GLU A 657 1.96 -55.03 20.55
C GLU A 657 0.80 -54.05 20.36
N LEU A 658 0.37 -53.91 19.10
CA LEU A 658 -0.62 -52.95 18.63
C LEU A 658 -2.07 -53.45 18.74
N SER A 659 -2.95 -52.56 19.24
CA SER A 659 -4.35 -52.85 19.57
C SER A 659 -5.32 -52.61 18.41
N LYS A 660 -6.53 -53.18 18.55
CA LYS A 660 -7.72 -53.07 17.65
C LYS A 660 -8.05 -51.65 17.15
N LYS A 661 -7.55 -50.58 17.79
CA LYS A 661 -7.67 -49.18 17.35
C LYS A 661 -7.02 -48.95 15.98
N GLU A 662 -5.98 -49.69 15.63
CA GLU A 662 -5.31 -49.60 14.33
C GLU A 662 -6.17 -50.07 13.16
N LYS A 663 -6.95 -51.14 13.34
CA LYS A 663 -7.82 -51.66 12.27
C LYS A 663 -8.92 -50.65 11.86
N LYS A 664 -9.39 -49.80 12.79
CA LYS A 664 -10.35 -48.72 12.48
C LYS A 664 -9.66 -47.51 11.82
N ARG A 665 -8.39 -47.21 12.18
CA ARG A 665 -7.57 -46.19 11.47
C ARG A 665 -7.35 -46.58 10.01
N LEU A 666 -6.93 -47.81 9.75
CA LEU A 666 -6.70 -48.35 8.40
C LEU A 666 -7.93 -48.24 7.47
N LYS A 667 -9.15 -48.45 7.99
CA LYS A 667 -10.38 -48.34 7.18
C LYS A 667 -10.74 -46.87 6.85
N LYS A 668 -10.50 -45.93 7.79
CA LYS A 668 -10.69 -44.49 7.56
C LYS A 668 -9.63 -43.92 6.62
N GLU A 669 -8.42 -44.44 6.71
CA GLU A 669 -7.27 -44.09 5.87
C GLU A 669 -7.50 -44.51 4.41
N LYS A 670 -7.94 -45.75 4.16
CA LYS A 670 -8.31 -46.20 2.80
C LYS A 670 -9.44 -45.36 2.16
N LYS A 671 -10.40 -44.85 2.94
CA LYS A 671 -11.46 -43.94 2.43
C LYS A 671 -10.93 -42.55 2.11
N ARG A 672 -9.98 -42.03 2.91
CA ARG A 672 -9.27 -40.77 2.65
C ARG A 672 -8.38 -40.88 1.42
N GLU A 673 -7.67 -41.99 1.28
CA GLU A 673 -6.81 -42.29 0.13
C GLU A 673 -7.60 -42.35 -1.18
N LYS A 674 -8.78 -43.01 -1.20
CA LYS A 674 -9.66 -42.98 -2.38
C LYS A 674 -10.16 -41.58 -2.75
N LYS A 675 -10.49 -40.74 -1.75
CA LYS A 675 -10.89 -39.34 -2.01
C LYS A 675 -9.71 -38.50 -2.50
N ALA A 676 -8.51 -38.69 -1.95
CA ALA A 676 -7.29 -38.04 -2.37
C ALA A 676 -6.95 -38.39 -3.83
N LYS A 677 -6.95 -39.68 -4.20
CA LYS A 677 -6.72 -40.13 -5.58
C LYS A 677 -7.74 -39.56 -6.57
N LYS A 678 -9.01 -39.40 -6.17
CA LYS A 678 -10.04 -38.76 -7.02
C LYS A 678 -9.80 -37.24 -7.18
N ALA A 679 -9.38 -36.56 -6.12
CA ALA A 679 -9.03 -35.14 -6.17
C ALA A 679 -7.76 -34.90 -7.01
N GLU A 680 -6.75 -35.75 -6.85
CA GLU A 680 -5.50 -35.74 -7.62
C GLU A 680 -5.76 -35.94 -9.12
N LYS A 681 -6.58 -36.93 -9.48
CA LYS A 681 -6.97 -37.15 -10.90
C LYS A 681 -7.72 -35.95 -11.49
N LYS A 682 -8.55 -35.25 -10.69
CA LYS A 682 -9.24 -34.04 -11.12
C LYS A 682 -8.28 -32.86 -11.27
N ALA A 683 -7.35 -32.68 -10.33
CA ALA A 683 -6.31 -31.66 -10.37
C ALA A 683 -5.37 -31.86 -11.58
N ALA A 684 -4.93 -33.10 -11.84
CA ALA A 684 -4.10 -33.43 -12.99
C ALA A 684 -4.80 -33.12 -14.33
N LYS A 685 -6.10 -33.42 -14.44
CA LYS A 685 -6.90 -33.08 -15.63
C LYS A 685 -7.05 -31.56 -15.81
N THR A 686 -7.21 -30.80 -14.73
CA THR A 686 -7.25 -29.33 -14.79
C THR A 686 -5.88 -28.77 -15.16
N LEU A 687 -4.79 -29.31 -14.60
CA LEU A 687 -3.43 -28.88 -14.89
C LEU A 687 -3.06 -29.10 -16.36
N ALA A 688 -3.41 -30.26 -16.93
CA ALA A 688 -3.18 -30.53 -18.35
C ALA A 688 -3.91 -29.53 -19.28
N LYS A 689 -5.12 -29.10 -18.90
CA LYS A 689 -5.86 -28.06 -19.66
C LYS A 689 -5.20 -26.69 -19.55
N ILE A 690 -4.66 -26.35 -18.37
CA ILE A 690 -3.92 -25.10 -18.18
C ILE A 690 -2.63 -25.12 -18.99
N GLU A 691 -1.91 -26.24 -19.00
CA GLU A 691 -0.68 -26.40 -19.77
C GLU A 691 -0.92 -26.32 -21.28
N GLN A 692 -2.02 -26.89 -21.78
CA GLN A 692 -2.40 -26.76 -23.19
C GLN A 692 -2.73 -25.30 -23.56
N ALA A 693 -3.55 -24.62 -22.75
CA ALA A 693 -3.90 -23.21 -22.98
C ALA A 693 -2.67 -22.29 -22.89
N ALA A 694 -1.71 -22.63 -22.02
CA ALA A 694 -0.42 -21.94 -21.94
C ALA A 694 0.39 -22.05 -23.23
N LYS A 695 0.49 -23.26 -23.81
CA LYS A 695 1.20 -23.49 -25.09
C LYS A 695 0.51 -22.76 -26.25
N GLU A 696 -0.82 -22.74 -26.28
CA GLU A 696 -1.60 -21.98 -27.27
C GLU A 696 -1.36 -20.46 -27.12
N ALA A 697 -1.36 -19.94 -25.90
CA ALA A 697 -1.07 -18.52 -25.63
C ALA A 697 0.38 -18.14 -25.97
N GLU A 698 1.35 -19.01 -25.69
CA GLU A 698 2.76 -18.83 -26.06
C GLU A 698 2.94 -18.75 -27.59
N HIS A 699 2.28 -19.65 -28.33
CA HIS A 699 2.28 -19.62 -29.79
C HIS A 699 1.64 -18.34 -30.36
N ILE A 700 0.54 -17.87 -29.76
CA ILE A 700 -0.10 -16.60 -30.15
C ILE A 700 0.84 -15.41 -29.89
N ALA A 701 1.49 -15.38 -28.72
CA ALA A 701 2.43 -14.32 -28.37
C ALA A 701 3.64 -14.31 -29.31
N LYS A 702 4.14 -15.48 -29.72
CA LYS A 702 5.22 -15.58 -30.69
C LYS A 702 4.84 -14.98 -32.06
N LEU A 703 3.67 -15.36 -32.59
CA LEU A 703 3.19 -14.80 -33.86
C LEU A 703 2.96 -13.29 -33.78
N ALA A 704 2.41 -12.80 -32.66
CA ALA A 704 2.22 -11.38 -32.44
C ALA A 704 3.55 -10.62 -32.39
N GLY A 705 4.59 -11.20 -31.78
CA GLY A 705 5.93 -10.61 -31.76
C GLY A 705 6.57 -10.54 -33.15
N GLU A 706 6.37 -11.56 -33.99
CA GLU A 706 6.85 -11.55 -35.39
C GLU A 706 6.13 -10.45 -36.21
N GLU A 707 4.82 -10.28 -36.05
CA GLU A 707 4.04 -9.22 -36.70
C GLU A 707 4.40 -7.82 -36.16
N GLU A 708 4.66 -7.68 -34.86
CA GLU A 708 5.09 -6.42 -34.24
C GLU A 708 6.49 -6.01 -34.71
N GLU A 709 7.41 -6.96 -34.86
CA GLU A 709 8.75 -6.72 -35.42
C GLU A 709 8.68 -6.32 -36.91
N GLU A 710 7.75 -6.88 -37.68
CA GLU A 710 7.47 -6.42 -39.05
C GLU A 710 6.89 -5.00 -39.06
N ALA A 711 5.92 -4.71 -38.20
CA ALA A 711 5.33 -3.37 -38.10
C ALA A 711 6.38 -2.32 -37.69
N ALA A 712 7.24 -2.64 -36.72
CA ALA A 712 8.33 -1.76 -36.28
C ALA A 712 9.35 -1.50 -37.41
N ARG A 713 9.69 -2.53 -38.20
CA ARG A 713 10.56 -2.36 -39.39
C ARG A 713 9.95 -1.41 -40.41
N ARG A 714 8.64 -1.53 -40.70
CA ARG A 714 7.95 -0.62 -41.62
C ARG A 714 7.89 0.81 -41.10
N ILE A 715 7.64 1.01 -39.80
CA ILE A 715 7.67 2.34 -39.18
C ILE A 715 9.05 2.96 -39.35
N ALA A 716 10.12 2.22 -39.04
CA ALA A 716 11.49 2.73 -39.17
C ALA A 716 11.85 3.10 -40.62
N GLU A 717 11.44 2.29 -41.60
CA GLU A 717 11.65 2.57 -43.03
C GLU A 717 10.94 3.85 -43.46
N VAL A 718 9.67 4.04 -43.07
CA VAL A 718 8.91 5.26 -43.41
C VAL A 718 9.46 6.49 -42.67
N GLU A 719 9.91 6.36 -41.42
CA GLU A 719 10.55 7.46 -40.69
C GLU A 719 11.86 7.91 -41.34
N GLU A 720 12.67 6.97 -41.84
CA GLU A 720 13.91 7.26 -42.58
C GLU A 720 13.59 7.98 -43.91
N GLU A 721 12.61 7.49 -44.67
CA GLU A 721 12.18 8.13 -45.91
C GLU A 721 11.58 9.53 -45.68
N LEU A 722 10.79 9.70 -44.61
CA LEU A 722 10.20 10.98 -44.23
C LEU A 722 11.27 11.98 -43.86
N ALA A 723 12.26 11.59 -43.05
CA ALA A 723 13.38 12.45 -42.68
C ALA A 723 14.19 12.91 -43.91
N ALA A 724 14.42 12.01 -44.87
CA ALA A 724 15.09 12.36 -46.12
C ALA A 724 14.25 13.31 -46.99
N ALA A 725 12.94 13.11 -47.07
CA ALA A 725 12.03 13.99 -47.82
C ALA A 725 11.92 15.38 -47.19
N GLU A 726 11.83 15.48 -45.87
CA GLU A 726 11.78 16.76 -45.15
C GLU A 726 13.09 17.53 -45.26
N ALA A 727 14.25 16.85 -45.18
CA ALA A 727 15.55 17.47 -45.39
C ALA A 727 15.71 18.03 -46.81
N ALA A 728 15.23 17.31 -47.82
CA ALA A 728 15.28 17.76 -49.20
C ALA A 728 14.28 18.91 -49.48
N ALA A 729 13.09 18.90 -48.87
CA ALA A 729 12.14 20.00 -48.95
C ALA A 729 12.72 21.29 -48.31
N ALA A 730 13.38 21.16 -47.15
CA ALA A 730 14.05 22.29 -46.51
C ALA A 730 15.20 22.87 -47.35
N ALA A 731 15.99 22.00 -48.01
CA ALA A 731 17.05 22.45 -48.92
C ALA A 731 16.50 23.16 -50.17
N ALA A 732 15.35 22.73 -50.69
CA ALA A 732 14.67 23.39 -51.81
C ALA A 732 14.18 24.79 -51.42
N GLU A 733 13.59 24.93 -50.23
CA GLU A 733 13.13 26.21 -49.68
C GLU A 733 14.28 27.24 -49.56
N GLU A 734 15.47 26.82 -49.11
CA GLU A 734 16.66 27.68 -49.06
C GLU A 734 17.14 28.14 -50.44
N SER A 735 16.85 27.38 -51.50
CA SER A 735 17.25 27.70 -52.87
C SER A 735 16.28 28.62 -53.61
N SER A 736 15.17 29.03 -52.96
CA SER A 736 14.05 29.81 -53.52
C SER A 736 13.27 29.15 -54.68
N GLU A 737 13.57 27.88 -54.96
CA GLU A 737 12.77 27.01 -55.84
C GLU A 737 11.99 26.03 -54.95
N GLU A 738 10.79 26.43 -54.53
CA GLU A 738 9.86 25.46 -53.91
C GLU A 738 9.55 24.37 -54.93
N ASP A 739 9.95 23.13 -54.62
CA ASP A 739 9.55 21.95 -55.38
C ASP A 739 8.27 21.36 -54.78
N PRO A 740 7.08 21.64 -55.34
CA PRO A 740 5.82 21.14 -54.81
C PRO A 740 5.75 19.61 -54.81
N GLU A 741 6.57 18.91 -55.61
CA GLU A 741 6.62 17.45 -55.62
C GLU A 741 7.21 16.89 -54.32
N MET A 742 8.19 17.58 -53.74
CA MET A 742 8.87 17.16 -52.50
C MET A 742 8.01 17.40 -51.26
N VAL A 743 7.27 18.52 -51.22
CA VAL A 743 6.27 18.79 -50.17
C VAL A 743 5.17 17.73 -50.21
N ALA A 744 4.63 17.44 -51.40
CA ALA A 744 3.62 16.39 -51.58
C ALA A 744 4.15 14.97 -51.28
N LYS A 745 5.46 14.73 -51.41
CA LYS A 745 6.10 13.48 -50.99
C LYS A 745 6.17 13.35 -49.47
N ALA A 746 6.57 14.41 -48.76
CA ALA A 746 6.62 14.43 -47.30
C ALA A 746 5.22 14.24 -46.68
N GLU A 747 4.18 14.88 -47.24
CA GLU A 747 2.80 14.67 -46.78
C GLU A 747 2.32 13.23 -46.95
N ARG A 748 2.59 12.60 -48.10
CA ARG A 748 2.27 11.18 -48.34
C ARG A 748 3.00 10.25 -47.36
N LEU A 749 4.26 10.55 -47.04
CA LEU A 749 5.04 9.77 -46.08
C LEU A 749 4.51 9.92 -44.64
N ARG A 750 4.00 11.09 -44.25
CA ARG A 750 3.32 11.27 -42.96
C ARG A 750 2.03 10.46 -42.88
N GLU A 751 1.26 10.39 -43.96
CA GLU A 751 0.06 9.55 -44.04
C GLU A 751 0.42 8.06 -43.92
N GLN A 752 1.43 7.60 -44.67
CA GLN A 752 1.94 6.23 -44.57
C GLN A 752 2.47 5.88 -43.18
N LEU A 753 3.13 6.84 -42.50
CA LEU A 753 3.60 6.66 -41.13
C LEU A 753 2.43 6.48 -40.17
N SER A 754 1.38 7.29 -40.32
CA SER A 754 0.15 7.17 -39.55
C SER A 754 -0.52 5.81 -39.76
N GLU A 755 -0.62 5.34 -41.01
CA GLU A 755 -1.17 4.01 -41.33
C GLU A 755 -0.33 2.87 -40.73
N ALA A 756 1.01 3.00 -40.73
CA ALA A 756 1.91 2.01 -40.14
C ALA A 756 1.76 1.93 -38.61
N TYR A 757 1.60 3.07 -37.93
CA TYR A 757 1.28 3.12 -36.50
C TYR A 757 -0.09 2.50 -36.20
N GLU A 758 -1.12 2.79 -37.01
CA GLU A 758 -2.45 2.18 -36.86
C GLU A 758 -2.41 0.66 -37.07
N TYR A 759 -1.65 0.18 -38.06
CA TYR A 759 -1.43 -1.24 -38.29
C TYR A 759 -0.78 -1.93 -37.08
N SER A 760 0.28 -1.33 -36.52
CA SER A 760 0.97 -1.84 -35.32
C SER A 760 0.00 -1.95 -34.12
N ALA A 761 -0.83 -0.92 -33.90
CA ALA A 761 -1.85 -0.94 -32.85
C ALA A 761 -2.88 -2.06 -33.06
N ASN A 762 -3.32 -2.28 -34.31
CA ASN A 762 -4.27 -3.34 -34.66
C ASN A 762 -3.71 -4.75 -34.50
N VAL A 763 -2.42 -4.96 -34.78
CA VAL A 763 -1.71 -6.23 -34.52
C VAL A 763 -1.73 -6.55 -33.02
N ALA A 764 -1.37 -5.57 -32.18
CA ALA A 764 -1.40 -5.72 -30.72
C ALA A 764 -2.82 -6.03 -30.19
N LEU A 765 -3.85 -5.35 -30.73
CA LEU A 765 -5.25 -5.56 -30.35
C LEU A 765 -5.74 -6.98 -30.69
N LYS A 766 -5.51 -7.45 -31.93
CA LYS A 766 -5.92 -8.80 -32.37
C LYS A 766 -5.23 -9.91 -31.56
N ALA A 767 -3.95 -9.72 -31.24
CA ALA A 767 -3.21 -10.65 -30.40
C ALA A 767 -3.87 -10.76 -29.01
N ALA A 768 -4.27 -9.63 -28.43
CA ALA A 768 -4.95 -9.59 -27.14
C ALA A 768 -6.33 -10.28 -27.17
N GLU A 769 -7.17 -9.99 -28.17
CA GLU A 769 -8.49 -10.62 -28.34
C GLU A 769 -8.40 -12.16 -28.45
N LYS A 770 -7.44 -12.66 -29.25
CA LYS A 770 -7.25 -14.09 -29.47
C LYS A 770 -6.77 -14.79 -28.20
N ALA A 771 -5.91 -14.13 -27.44
CA ALA A 771 -5.49 -14.64 -26.14
C ALA A 771 -6.71 -14.73 -25.20
N GLU A 772 -7.68 -13.81 -25.30
CA GLU A 772 -8.85 -13.73 -24.39
C GLU A 772 -9.83 -14.86 -24.61
N ALA A 773 -10.09 -15.17 -25.88
CA ALA A 773 -10.84 -16.36 -26.26
C ALA A 773 -10.24 -17.62 -25.59
N THR A 774 -8.89 -17.73 -25.57
CA THR A 774 -8.17 -18.86 -24.99
C THR A 774 -8.36 -18.95 -23.46
N VAL A 775 -8.27 -17.82 -22.74
CA VAL A 775 -8.46 -17.77 -21.28
C VAL A 775 -9.92 -18.03 -20.88
N LYS A 776 -10.90 -17.51 -21.63
CA LYS A 776 -12.34 -17.74 -21.39
C LYS A 776 -12.71 -19.22 -21.49
N VAL A 777 -12.08 -19.98 -22.39
CA VAL A 777 -12.26 -21.44 -22.50
C VAL A 777 -11.79 -22.17 -21.24
N VAL A 778 -10.72 -21.72 -20.59
CA VAL A 778 -10.20 -22.31 -19.34
C VAL A 778 -11.07 -21.96 -18.12
N LYS A 779 -11.62 -20.75 -18.06
CA LYS A 779 -12.44 -20.28 -16.92
C LYS A 779 -13.85 -20.86 -16.87
N LYS A 780 -14.38 -21.45 -17.95
CA LYS A 780 -15.74 -22.03 -17.98
C LYS A 780 -15.80 -23.28 -17.07
N ARG A 781 -16.04 -23.06 -15.77
CA ARG A 781 -16.29 -24.14 -14.79
C ARG A 781 -17.43 -25.02 -15.30
N PRO A 782 -17.31 -26.36 -15.23
CA PRO A 782 -18.47 -27.21 -15.44
C PRO A 782 -19.50 -26.84 -14.36
N ARG A 783 -20.63 -26.23 -14.78
CA ARG A 783 -21.80 -26.03 -13.93
C ARG A 783 -22.15 -27.42 -13.37
N SER A 784 -22.04 -27.59 -12.07
CA SER A 784 -22.54 -28.79 -11.41
C SER A 784 -24.05 -28.80 -11.60
N SER A 785 -24.55 -29.71 -12.44
CA SER A 785 -25.95 -30.07 -12.50
C SER A 785 -26.35 -30.61 -11.12
N SER A 786 -27.05 -29.79 -10.34
CA SER A 786 -27.76 -30.24 -9.14
C SER A 786 -28.98 -31.03 -9.61
N SER A 787 -28.83 -32.34 -9.73
CA SER A 787 -29.97 -33.26 -9.73
C SER A 787 -30.52 -33.32 -8.31
N SER A 788 -31.74 -32.83 -8.12
CA SER A 788 -32.61 -33.17 -7.01
C SER A 788 -32.93 -34.66 -7.10
N GLU A 789 -32.34 -35.46 -6.21
CA GLU A 789 -32.83 -36.81 -5.91
C GLU A 789 -33.28 -36.83 -4.45
N ASP A 790 -34.59 -36.98 -4.30
CA ASP A 790 -35.24 -37.52 -3.10
C ASP A 790 -34.57 -38.83 -2.68
N SER A 791 -34.35 -38.99 -1.37
CA SER A 791 -34.40 -40.30 -0.74
C SER A 791 -34.67 -40.15 0.75
N SER A 792 -35.89 -40.54 1.10
CA SER A 792 -36.24 -41.19 2.34
C SER A 792 -35.40 -42.47 2.56
N ASP A 793 -35.32 -42.87 3.84
CA ASP A 793 -34.88 -44.13 4.43
C ASP A 793 -33.44 -44.22 4.99
N GLY A 794 -33.39 -44.45 6.32
CA GLY A 794 -32.24 -44.98 7.06
C GLY A 794 -31.91 -44.27 8.36
#